data_AF-A0A935Z1P1-F1
#
_entry.id   AF-A0A935Z1P1-F1
#
_cell.length_a   1.000
_cell.length_b   1.000
_cell.length_c   1.000
_cell.angle_alpha   90.00
_cell.angle_beta   90.00
_cell.angle_gamma   90.00
#
_symmetry.space_group_name_H-M   'P 1'
#
loop_
_entity.id
_entity.type
_entity.pdbx_description
1 polymer ?
#
loop_
_entity_poly.entity_id
_entity_poly.type
_entity_poly.pdbx_seq_one_letter_code
_entity_poly.pdbx_strand_id
1 'polypeptide(L)'
;MPRVEAAAPASVTAPATFTTSRWAYSVAEKRFSLSTFPKVDSPRTLVLAFGDASVIDDPSPFERLAKELPTSIIVGCSSAGEIHGTLVRDGSLSITATRFAKTDLALASFEVKSAEDSRPVGRALAKRLLAEKPGLRAVLVLSDGLAVNGSELVRGINETLDPSVVVTGGLAGDGSRFERTWVAVGGRVARNVIAAVGFYGDHVVVGHGSKGGWDTFGPERVVTRSEGNVLYELDGKPALALYKEYLGEKAKDLPASGLLFPLAMRASSRDEKILVRTLLAVDHERGSMTFAGDLPRGHLVQLMRADFDKLVGGASLAATAVRGIGNEDKSLTIAISCVGRRLVLGDRTEEEVEAVKEALPNHGEKSEVTGFYSYGEISPYATGHCDLHNQTMTLTVISESSTPLERLEPIEDPTRARMPPGPRVSEAPLPVAPPRRDPPSVAVDATIAPPVSTSQVRVPVDTSAIPVVVRATNRVASASASTVVTETLNDTTVLRMSGRVSESFKGDAVGSALSGVVVIDLAEVERVTSYGVREWLAMLGCAKNARSITFARCSEAIVNQLGMIRKFAGAGHVASFFAPYQCTRCGEPFERLFDVERDRDAILAAAPPEASCPACGAKGRFDDEPETYFAFARPHVGTPVEPSVRAVLSHLAETRPETRNDPVDKTVEGDTTRVRLQTKLTADLRWKRIFDGVEGNLVVDLGAAGAPDASAVRALEAGLSAIAPDLSRVTLERCPEAMLDKLEALRALPGFQLASAMMDGFCPSCDVPRAAYVSTSEHAEVIASGRAPAVPCKRCGAPLTIAGISRLAEATTRPAVRSEPQPVAIPAAVRTAADSGNRRWRSPMVVVGAASAAFALSLVAYLGTRPPPAPGHVEPVATAAPAPSAKPSVGSTEPPPWTERDLVIGAEEVTVVGRADSGLALDAALKQARSAAILRVVQELGRELSGSPVYEFVAARVHGEAPRSDAAVVDRFVAQCGTFASLERVETWFGPAGPGFVKFRLERAAYQKAVALYRETAQVQGMVVGRVFPTLERAFHSEGEIVVLSVQKGRLAEGAGVRPGDVVLAVESRHVASPEAFAKTMSEAYTQTPPRGALAVDVEAAGARRTVRFYKAPPTP
;
A
#
# COMPACT_ATOMS: atom_id res chain seq x y z
N MET A 1 -70.88 33.58 -8.53
CA MET A 1 -69.49 33.10 -8.34
C MET A 1 -69.52 32.01 -7.28
N PRO A 2 -69.00 30.80 -7.55
CA PRO A 2 -68.93 29.73 -6.56
C PRO A 2 -67.79 29.97 -5.55
N ARG A 3 -67.90 29.36 -4.36
CA ARG A 3 -66.78 29.27 -3.40
C ARG A 3 -65.75 28.26 -3.90
N VAL A 4 -64.48 28.50 -3.61
CA VAL A 4 -63.42 27.48 -3.68
C VAL A 4 -63.21 26.96 -2.26
N GLU A 5 -63.20 25.64 -2.09
CA GLU A 5 -63.01 24.99 -0.80
C GLU A 5 -61.52 24.88 -0.45
N ALA A 6 -61.19 24.99 0.84
CA ALA A 6 -59.81 24.85 1.32
C ALA A 6 -59.43 23.37 1.43
N ALA A 7 -58.37 22.96 0.73
CA ALA A 7 -57.82 21.61 0.85
C ALA A 7 -57.19 21.38 2.24
N ALA A 8 -57.40 20.19 2.80
CA ALA A 8 -56.82 19.80 4.09
C ALA A 8 -55.28 19.66 4.01
N PRO A 9 -54.54 19.91 5.11
CA PRO A 9 -53.09 19.76 5.14
C PRO A 9 -52.67 18.30 4.89
N ALA A 10 -51.72 18.10 3.98
CA ALA A 10 -51.28 16.78 3.59
C ALA A 10 -50.40 16.10 4.66
N SER A 11 -50.72 14.82 4.93
CA SER A 11 -49.87 13.74 5.48
C SER A 11 -48.65 14.10 6.35
N VAL A 12 -48.64 13.59 7.57
CA VAL A 12 -47.44 13.50 8.43
C VAL A 12 -46.26 12.91 7.63
N THR A 13 -45.24 13.72 7.40
CA THR A 13 -43.99 13.26 6.78
C THR A 13 -43.27 12.30 7.72
N ALA A 14 -42.80 11.17 7.20
CA ALA A 14 -41.93 10.26 7.96
C ALA A 14 -40.70 11.01 8.53
N PRO A 15 -40.24 10.68 9.75
CA PRO A 15 -39.11 11.36 10.36
C PRO A 15 -37.86 11.24 9.49
N ALA A 16 -37.08 12.33 9.40
CA ALA A 16 -35.80 12.30 8.73
C ALA A 16 -34.87 11.28 9.42
N THR A 17 -34.08 10.56 8.63
CA THR A 17 -33.17 9.52 9.10
C THR A 17 -31.80 9.70 8.49
N PHE A 18 -30.75 9.38 9.27
CA PHE A 18 -29.38 9.35 8.78
C PHE A 18 -29.27 8.33 7.64
N THR A 19 -28.97 8.82 6.45
CA THR A 19 -28.92 8.03 5.21
C THR A 19 -27.78 8.51 4.33
N THR A 20 -26.93 7.57 3.90
CA THR A 20 -25.85 7.81 2.93
C THR A 20 -26.17 7.11 1.62
N SER A 21 -25.72 7.66 0.50
CA SER A 21 -25.78 7.06 -0.82
C SER A 21 -24.55 7.47 -1.62
N ARG A 22 -23.91 6.50 -2.29
CA ARG A 22 -22.63 6.68 -2.99
C ARG A 22 -22.75 6.21 -4.44
N TRP A 23 -22.17 6.98 -5.36
CA TRP A 23 -22.16 6.72 -6.80
C TRP A 23 -20.93 7.35 -7.46
N ALA A 24 -20.75 7.17 -8.76
CA ALA A 24 -19.62 7.72 -9.49
C ALA A 24 -20.04 8.51 -10.74
N TYR A 25 -19.11 9.29 -11.26
CA TYR A 25 -19.14 9.84 -12.62
C TYR A 25 -17.86 9.41 -13.35
N SER A 26 -17.98 8.93 -14.59
CA SER A 26 -16.85 8.64 -15.47
C SER A 26 -16.53 9.88 -16.31
N VAL A 27 -15.31 10.40 -16.22
CA VAL A 27 -14.88 11.56 -17.03
C VAL A 27 -14.79 11.16 -18.50
N ALA A 28 -14.35 9.93 -18.80
CA ALA A 28 -14.25 9.41 -20.17
C ALA A 28 -15.62 9.17 -20.83
N GLU A 29 -16.60 8.60 -20.12
CA GLU A 29 -17.96 8.42 -20.67
C GLU A 29 -18.83 9.68 -20.59
N LYS A 30 -18.38 10.70 -19.85
CA LYS A 30 -19.17 11.88 -19.43
C LYS A 30 -20.52 11.51 -18.81
N ARG A 31 -20.54 10.48 -17.95
CA ARG A 31 -21.77 9.83 -17.48
C ARG A 31 -21.72 9.46 -15.99
N PHE A 32 -22.84 9.67 -15.30
CA PHE A 32 -23.06 9.19 -13.94
C PHE A 32 -23.39 7.69 -13.93
N SER A 33 -22.96 6.96 -12.90
CA SER A 33 -23.27 5.53 -12.72
C SER A 33 -24.74 5.26 -12.33
N LEU A 34 -25.54 6.30 -12.12
CA LEU A 34 -26.97 6.22 -11.81
C LEU A 34 -27.83 6.72 -12.97
N SER A 35 -28.94 6.05 -13.22
CA SER A 35 -30.00 6.50 -14.14
C SER A 35 -30.93 7.55 -13.53
N THR A 36 -30.95 7.71 -12.20
CA THR A 36 -31.76 8.68 -11.46
C THR A 36 -31.09 8.99 -10.13
N PHE A 37 -31.06 10.26 -9.71
CA PHE A 37 -30.47 10.67 -8.43
C PHE A 37 -31.32 10.23 -7.22
N PRO A 38 -30.69 9.89 -6.08
CA PRO A 38 -31.42 9.52 -4.87
C PRO A 38 -32.15 10.74 -4.28
N LYS A 39 -33.31 10.52 -3.65
CA LYS A 39 -34.17 11.59 -3.09
C LYS A 39 -33.67 12.09 -1.73
N VAL A 40 -32.44 12.59 -1.71
CA VAL A 40 -31.72 13.04 -0.50
C VAL A 40 -31.65 14.55 -0.32
N ASP A 41 -32.08 15.36 -1.29
CA ASP A 41 -31.94 16.82 -1.21
C ASP A 41 -32.58 17.42 0.06
N SER A 42 -31.82 18.25 0.77
CA SER A 42 -32.19 18.89 2.04
C SER A 42 -31.10 19.87 2.48
N PRO A 43 -31.42 20.96 3.21
CA PRO A 43 -30.44 21.81 3.91
C PRO A 43 -29.56 21.05 4.94
N ARG A 44 -29.95 19.82 5.30
CA ARG A 44 -29.19 18.87 6.13
C ARG A 44 -28.55 17.74 5.32
N THR A 45 -28.26 17.97 4.04
CA THR A 45 -27.55 17.00 3.18
C THR A 45 -26.21 17.57 2.75
N LEU A 46 -25.16 16.79 3.02
CA LEU A 46 -23.80 17.01 2.54
C LEU A 46 -23.56 16.11 1.33
N VAL A 47 -23.11 16.68 0.22
CA VAL A 47 -22.62 15.95 -0.94
C VAL A 47 -21.12 16.20 -1.05
N LEU A 48 -20.34 15.14 -0.84
CA LEU A 48 -18.90 15.10 -1.08
C LEU A 48 -18.65 14.57 -2.49
N ALA A 49 -17.76 15.21 -3.24
CA ALA A 49 -17.34 14.76 -4.56
C ALA A 49 -15.83 14.93 -4.75
N PHE A 50 -15.09 13.83 -4.82
CA PHE A 50 -13.65 13.81 -5.04
C PHE A 50 -13.37 13.24 -6.44
N GLY A 51 -12.45 13.82 -7.21
CA GLY A 51 -12.25 13.40 -8.61
C GLY A 51 -10.96 13.88 -9.26
N ASP A 52 -10.69 13.44 -10.48
CA ASP A 52 -9.46 13.82 -11.19
C ASP A 52 -9.37 15.34 -11.47
N ALA A 53 -8.15 15.83 -11.59
CA ALA A 53 -7.85 17.23 -11.84
C ALA A 53 -8.43 17.78 -13.16
N SER A 54 -8.67 16.94 -14.18
CA SER A 54 -9.30 17.34 -15.45
C SER A 54 -10.77 17.78 -15.32
N VAL A 55 -11.44 17.52 -14.21
CA VAL A 55 -12.83 17.97 -13.95
C VAL A 55 -12.95 19.50 -13.93
N ILE A 56 -11.87 20.25 -13.72
CA ILE A 56 -11.89 21.72 -13.89
C ILE A 56 -12.07 22.15 -15.36
N ASP A 57 -11.68 21.30 -16.31
CA ASP A 57 -11.79 21.56 -17.75
C ASP A 57 -13.20 21.22 -18.29
N ASP A 58 -14.02 20.49 -17.52
CA ASP A 58 -15.45 20.24 -17.77
C ASP A 58 -16.25 20.13 -16.45
N PRO A 59 -16.69 21.26 -15.87
CA PRO A 59 -17.38 21.29 -14.57
C PRO A 59 -18.86 20.83 -14.62
N SER A 60 -19.37 20.38 -15.77
CA SER A 60 -20.78 19.97 -15.92
C SER A 60 -21.29 18.92 -14.92
N PRO A 61 -20.46 18.03 -14.31
CA PRO A 61 -20.93 17.15 -13.23
C PRO A 61 -21.39 17.93 -11.99
N PHE A 62 -20.66 18.98 -11.61
CA PHE A 62 -21.00 19.83 -10.46
C PHE A 62 -22.20 20.73 -10.77
N GLU A 63 -22.27 21.30 -11.97
CA GLU A 63 -23.45 22.04 -12.43
C GLU A 63 -24.72 21.18 -12.35
N ARG A 64 -24.61 19.90 -12.77
CA ARG A 64 -25.73 18.95 -12.68
C ARG A 64 -26.06 18.57 -11.24
N LEU A 65 -25.06 18.30 -10.39
CA LEU A 65 -25.30 18.04 -8.96
C LEU A 65 -26.04 19.22 -8.30
N ALA A 66 -25.62 20.47 -8.55
CA ALA A 66 -26.26 21.67 -8.02
C ALA A 66 -27.68 21.91 -8.57
N LYS A 67 -28.01 21.38 -9.75
CA LYS A 67 -29.36 21.43 -10.33
C LYS A 67 -30.29 20.36 -9.75
N GLU A 68 -29.77 19.15 -9.51
CA GLU A 68 -30.56 17.99 -9.08
C GLU A 68 -30.68 17.92 -7.54
N LEU A 69 -29.73 18.53 -6.80
CA LEU A 69 -29.69 18.64 -5.34
C LEU A 69 -29.53 20.12 -4.87
N PRO A 70 -30.50 21.00 -5.18
CA PRO A 70 -30.33 22.46 -5.05
C PRO A 70 -30.40 23.01 -3.62
N THR A 71 -30.82 22.24 -2.61
CA THR A 71 -30.80 22.68 -1.20
C THR A 71 -29.67 22.06 -0.38
N SER A 72 -28.94 21.09 -0.95
CA SER A 72 -27.82 20.40 -0.34
C SER A 72 -26.53 21.23 -0.36
N ILE A 73 -25.67 21.05 0.64
CA ILE A 73 -24.29 21.56 0.60
C ILE A 73 -23.45 20.60 -0.24
N ILE A 74 -23.06 21.05 -1.43
CA ILE A 74 -22.15 20.33 -2.32
C ILE A 74 -20.76 20.92 -2.17
N VAL A 75 -19.78 20.08 -1.84
CA VAL A 75 -18.37 20.45 -1.74
C VAL A 75 -17.49 19.30 -2.27
N GLY A 76 -16.33 19.63 -2.81
CA GLY A 76 -15.44 18.64 -3.41
C GLY A 76 -14.03 19.14 -3.64
N CYS A 77 -13.13 18.25 -4.04
CA CYS A 77 -11.78 18.64 -4.46
C CYS A 77 -11.12 17.63 -5.42
N SER A 78 -10.06 18.08 -6.08
CA SER A 78 -9.25 17.22 -6.93
C SER A 78 -8.48 16.17 -6.12
N SER A 79 -8.26 15.01 -6.71
CA SER A 79 -7.69 13.83 -6.07
C SER A 79 -6.30 13.47 -6.62
N ALA A 80 -5.52 12.74 -5.83
CA ALA A 80 -4.45 11.86 -6.31
C ALA A 80 -4.86 10.38 -6.29
N GLY A 81 -6.16 10.12 -6.46
CA GLY A 81 -6.86 8.84 -6.36
C GLY A 81 -8.20 9.01 -5.61
N GLU A 82 -9.31 8.63 -6.24
CA GLU A 82 -10.65 8.66 -5.64
C GLU A 82 -10.91 7.40 -4.79
N ILE A 83 -11.28 7.54 -3.52
CA ILE A 83 -11.74 6.40 -2.70
C ILE A 83 -13.25 6.20 -2.89
N HIS A 84 -13.64 4.99 -3.28
CA HIS A 84 -15.01 4.62 -3.63
C HIS A 84 -15.45 3.32 -2.94
N GLY A 85 -15.67 3.39 -1.62
CA GLY A 85 -15.85 2.22 -0.77
C GLY A 85 -14.48 1.68 -0.38
N THR A 86 -14.15 0.45 -0.79
CA THR A 86 -12.79 -0.11 -0.69
C THR A 86 -11.98 0.07 -1.98
N LEU A 87 -12.62 0.46 -3.09
CA LEU A 87 -11.94 0.66 -4.38
C LEU A 87 -11.24 2.01 -4.44
N VAL A 88 -10.13 2.08 -5.18
CA VAL A 88 -9.40 3.31 -5.51
C VAL A 88 -9.40 3.52 -7.02
N ARG A 89 -9.73 4.73 -7.48
CA ARG A 89 -9.93 5.05 -8.91
C ARG A 89 -9.18 6.31 -9.33
N ASP A 90 -9.02 6.45 -10.64
CA ASP A 90 -8.59 7.68 -11.31
C ASP A 90 -9.56 7.97 -12.47
N GLY A 91 -9.53 9.20 -13.01
CA GLY A 91 -10.35 9.58 -14.16
C GLY A 91 -11.86 9.57 -13.89
N SER A 92 -12.26 9.68 -12.61
CA SER A 92 -13.66 9.65 -12.19
C SER A 92 -14.00 10.83 -11.26
N LEU A 93 -15.26 10.89 -10.81
CA LEU A 93 -15.58 11.43 -9.49
C LEU A 93 -16.20 10.32 -8.64
N SER A 94 -15.71 10.12 -7.42
CA SER A 94 -16.41 9.40 -6.36
C SER A 94 -17.30 10.39 -5.61
N ILE A 95 -18.61 10.15 -5.62
CA ILE A 95 -19.63 11.07 -5.10
C ILE A 95 -20.40 10.37 -3.98
N THR A 96 -20.56 11.04 -2.84
CA THR A 96 -21.24 10.50 -1.66
C THR A 96 -22.13 11.58 -1.05
N ALA A 97 -23.43 11.33 -1.01
CA ALA A 97 -24.41 12.20 -0.36
C ALA A 97 -24.90 11.58 0.95
N THR A 98 -24.75 12.32 2.05
CA THR A 98 -25.25 11.94 3.38
C THR A 98 -26.27 12.97 3.84
N ARG A 99 -27.50 12.50 4.05
CA ARG A 99 -28.59 13.26 4.65
C ARG A 99 -28.63 12.98 6.15
N PHE A 100 -28.46 14.04 6.93
CA PHE A 100 -28.57 14.05 8.38
C PHE A 100 -30.03 14.25 8.81
N ALA A 101 -30.42 13.65 9.94
CA ALA A 101 -31.74 13.84 10.53
C ALA A 101 -31.81 15.09 11.41
N LYS A 102 -30.77 15.32 12.23
CA LYS A 102 -30.76 16.29 13.33
C LYS A 102 -29.67 17.34 13.21
N THR A 103 -28.51 16.94 12.67
CA THR A 103 -27.32 17.78 12.47
C THR A 103 -27.62 18.88 11.47
N ASP A 104 -27.40 20.12 11.87
CA ASP A 104 -27.40 21.25 10.94
C ASP A 104 -26.01 21.46 10.34
N LEU A 105 -25.98 21.94 9.10
CA LEU A 105 -24.75 22.18 8.36
C LEU A 105 -24.61 23.67 8.01
N ALA A 106 -23.38 24.11 7.73
CA ALA A 106 -23.11 25.37 7.03
C ALA A 106 -21.80 25.27 6.23
N LEU A 107 -21.68 26.06 5.16
CA LEU A 107 -20.49 26.11 4.31
C LEU A 107 -19.85 27.50 4.38
N ALA A 108 -18.53 27.54 4.58
CA ALA A 108 -17.71 28.72 4.35
C ALA A 108 -16.70 28.42 3.24
N SER A 109 -16.39 29.40 2.39
CA SER A 109 -15.31 29.28 1.40
C SER A 109 -14.66 30.63 1.10
N PHE A 110 -13.40 30.60 0.71
CA PHE A 110 -12.57 31.76 0.41
C PHE A 110 -11.59 31.42 -0.72
N GLU A 111 -11.29 32.42 -1.55
CA GLU A 111 -10.19 32.36 -2.53
C GLU A 111 -8.89 32.85 -1.86
N VAL A 112 -7.78 32.17 -2.12
CA VAL A 112 -6.40 32.58 -1.76
C VAL A 112 -5.66 33.09 -3.00
N LYS A 113 -4.66 33.95 -2.81
CA LYS A 113 -3.78 34.43 -3.89
C LYS A 113 -2.39 33.81 -3.81
N SER A 114 -1.90 33.56 -2.60
CA SER A 114 -0.60 32.93 -2.34
C SER A 114 -0.56 32.29 -0.95
N ALA A 115 0.54 31.58 -0.65
CA ALA A 115 0.69 30.81 0.58
C ALA A 115 0.63 31.67 1.86
N GLU A 116 0.93 32.97 1.77
CA GLU A 116 0.85 33.94 2.86
C GLU A 116 -0.61 34.20 3.32
N ASP A 117 -1.61 34.04 2.44
CA ASP A 117 -3.02 34.20 2.78
C ASP A 117 -3.56 33.09 3.70
N SER A 118 -2.86 31.94 3.78
CA SER A 118 -3.35 30.71 4.42
C SER A 118 -3.85 30.92 5.86
N ARG A 119 -3.11 31.66 6.69
CA ARG A 119 -3.48 31.93 8.09
C ARG A 119 -4.54 33.02 8.25
N PRO A 120 -4.46 34.18 7.57
CA PRO A 120 -5.60 35.10 7.45
C PRO A 120 -6.91 34.42 7.03
N VAL A 121 -6.87 33.55 6.02
CA VAL A 121 -8.04 32.82 5.53
C VAL A 121 -8.50 31.75 6.52
N GLY A 122 -7.59 30.99 7.16
CA GLY A 122 -7.95 30.05 8.22
C GLY A 122 -8.72 30.72 9.38
N ARG A 123 -8.28 31.90 9.81
CA ARG A 123 -9.00 32.73 10.78
C ARG A 123 -10.35 33.20 10.26
N ALA A 124 -10.43 33.65 9.01
CA ALA A 124 -11.67 34.15 8.40
C ALA A 124 -12.73 33.04 8.24
N LEU A 125 -12.31 31.85 7.82
CA LEU A 125 -13.11 30.63 7.67
C LEU A 125 -13.67 30.17 9.02
N ALA A 126 -12.82 30.06 10.04
CA ALA A 126 -13.25 29.73 11.40
C ALA A 126 -14.25 30.74 11.97
N LYS A 127 -13.98 32.06 11.80
CA LYS A 127 -14.91 33.12 12.21
C LYS A 127 -16.25 33.06 11.47
N ARG A 128 -16.23 32.78 10.16
CA ARG A 128 -17.44 32.69 9.33
C ARG A 128 -18.35 31.55 9.82
N LEU A 129 -17.79 30.39 10.16
CA LEU A 129 -18.55 29.25 10.69
C LEU A 129 -19.08 29.50 12.11
N LEU A 130 -18.28 30.07 13.01
CA LEU A 130 -18.74 30.44 14.37
C LEU A 130 -19.85 31.50 14.36
N ALA A 131 -19.83 32.41 13.39
CA ALA A 131 -20.84 33.46 13.26
C ALA A 131 -22.15 33.01 12.59
N GLU A 132 -22.19 31.85 11.93
CA GLU A 132 -23.38 31.39 11.20
C GLU A 132 -24.42 30.75 12.11
N LYS A 133 -24.01 29.85 13.01
CA LYS A 133 -24.88 29.10 13.92
C LYS A 133 -24.17 28.78 15.25
N PRO A 134 -24.88 28.78 16.40
CA PRO A 134 -24.34 28.26 17.65
C PRO A 134 -24.18 26.73 17.58
N GLY A 135 -23.37 26.16 18.49
CA GLY A 135 -23.26 24.70 18.64
C GLY A 135 -22.43 23.99 17.58
N LEU A 136 -21.46 24.67 16.96
CA LEU A 136 -20.44 24.05 16.11
C LEU A 136 -19.68 22.96 16.90
N ARG A 137 -19.64 21.73 16.38
CA ARG A 137 -18.92 20.58 16.98
C ARG A 137 -17.74 20.10 16.14
N ALA A 138 -17.82 20.24 14.81
CA ALA A 138 -16.75 19.82 13.92
C ALA A 138 -16.68 20.67 12.65
N VAL A 139 -15.53 20.66 11.99
CA VAL A 139 -15.28 21.31 10.71
C VAL A 139 -14.50 20.35 9.80
N LEU A 140 -15.06 20.06 8.62
CA LEU A 140 -14.35 19.38 7.53
C LEU A 140 -13.80 20.43 6.56
N VAL A 141 -12.48 20.45 6.32
CA VAL A 141 -11.78 21.40 5.45
C VAL A 141 -11.31 20.71 4.16
N LEU A 142 -11.62 21.30 3.00
CA LEU A 142 -11.02 20.94 1.72
C LEU A 142 -10.28 22.17 1.17
N SER A 143 -8.96 22.04 1.01
CA SER A 143 -8.08 23.13 0.59
C SER A 143 -7.49 22.85 -0.78
N ASP A 144 -7.24 23.89 -1.57
CA ASP A 144 -6.23 23.84 -2.64
C ASP A 144 -4.89 23.33 -2.06
N GLY A 145 -4.18 22.48 -2.81
CA GLY A 145 -2.98 21.78 -2.36
C GLY A 145 -1.65 22.38 -2.82
N LEU A 146 -1.70 23.44 -3.64
CA LEU A 146 -0.51 24.05 -4.28
C LEU A 146 -0.35 25.53 -3.89
N ALA A 147 -1.45 26.27 -3.77
CA ALA A 147 -1.46 27.70 -3.42
C ALA A 147 -1.44 27.97 -1.90
N VAL A 148 -1.45 26.94 -1.05
CA VAL A 148 -1.73 27.06 0.40
C VAL A 148 -0.62 26.42 1.25
N ASN A 149 -0.07 27.16 2.22
CA ASN A 149 0.68 26.55 3.31
C ASN A 149 -0.31 25.99 4.34
N GLY A 150 -0.56 24.68 4.27
CA GLY A 150 -1.48 23.99 5.18
C GLY A 150 -1.11 24.12 6.66
N SER A 151 0.17 24.34 7.01
CA SER A 151 0.61 24.55 8.40
C SER A 151 0.16 25.91 8.94
N GLU A 152 0.23 26.97 8.12
CA GLU A 152 -0.32 28.29 8.45
C GLU A 152 -1.86 28.30 8.40
N LEU A 153 -2.49 27.54 7.50
CA LEU A 153 -3.95 27.35 7.47
C LEU A 153 -4.49 26.79 8.80
N VAL A 154 -3.97 25.64 9.26
CA VAL A 154 -4.46 25.01 10.51
C VAL A 154 -4.17 25.90 11.72
N ARG A 155 -3.02 26.60 11.76
CA ARG A 155 -2.74 27.60 12.80
C ARG A 155 -3.80 28.70 12.82
N GLY A 156 -4.21 29.24 11.66
CA GLY A 156 -5.25 30.26 11.58
C GLY A 156 -6.62 29.80 12.07
N ILE A 157 -6.98 28.53 11.80
CA ILE A 157 -8.20 27.91 12.30
C ILE A 157 -8.13 27.71 13.83
N ASN A 158 -7.05 27.12 14.33
CA ASN A 158 -6.81 26.85 15.75
C ASN A 158 -6.70 28.12 16.61
N GLU A 159 -6.25 29.25 16.05
CA GLU A 159 -6.25 30.57 16.71
C GLU A 159 -7.67 31.14 16.94
N THR A 160 -8.71 30.49 16.41
CA THR A 160 -10.09 30.97 16.41
C THR A 160 -11.08 29.96 16.98
N LEU A 161 -10.91 28.67 16.70
CA LEU A 161 -11.79 27.60 17.20
C LEU A 161 -11.33 27.10 18.58
N ASP A 162 -12.31 26.80 19.43
CA ASP A 162 -12.08 26.14 20.71
C ASP A 162 -11.59 24.69 20.51
N PRO A 163 -10.70 24.15 21.36
CA PRO A 163 -10.19 22.77 21.24
C PRO A 163 -11.26 21.66 21.26
N SER A 164 -12.48 21.94 21.73
CA SER A 164 -13.61 21.00 21.66
C SER A 164 -14.21 20.85 20.24
N VAL A 165 -13.82 21.68 19.27
CA VAL A 165 -14.28 21.58 17.88
C VAL A 165 -13.32 20.70 17.07
N VAL A 166 -13.79 19.52 16.63
CA VAL A 166 -12.97 18.58 15.85
C VAL A 166 -12.76 19.12 14.43
N VAL A 167 -11.53 19.48 14.08
CA VAL A 167 -11.18 19.97 12.73
C VAL A 167 -10.42 18.89 11.98
N THR A 168 -10.99 18.40 10.88
CA THR A 168 -10.35 17.44 9.97
C THR A 168 -10.42 17.92 8.53
N GLY A 169 -9.74 17.25 7.61
CA GLY A 169 -9.75 17.65 6.20
C GLY A 169 -8.56 17.15 5.39
N GLY A 170 -8.37 17.73 4.21
CA GLY A 170 -7.24 17.44 3.35
C GLY A 170 -6.96 18.53 2.32
N LEU A 171 -5.73 18.52 1.83
CA LEU A 171 -5.27 19.32 0.69
C LEU A 171 -5.49 18.50 -0.59
N ALA A 172 -6.16 19.12 -1.55
CA ALA A 172 -6.44 18.57 -2.88
C ALA A 172 -5.16 18.13 -3.59
N GLY A 173 -5.26 17.16 -4.50
CA GLY A 173 -4.12 16.66 -5.28
C GLY A 173 -4.42 16.55 -6.77
N ASP A 174 -3.39 16.26 -7.57
CA ASP A 174 -3.53 15.93 -8.99
C ASP A 174 -2.57 14.79 -9.39
N GLY A 175 -2.75 13.62 -8.77
CA GLY A 175 -1.84 12.48 -8.93
C GLY A 175 -0.44 12.82 -8.42
N SER A 176 0.62 12.43 -9.14
CA SER A 176 2.01 12.79 -8.85
C SER A 176 2.48 14.08 -9.53
N ARG A 177 1.58 14.86 -10.14
CA ARG A 177 1.94 15.97 -11.05
C ARG A 177 2.27 17.29 -10.32
N PHE A 178 1.50 17.64 -9.28
CA PHE A 178 1.60 18.91 -8.57
C PHE A 178 1.43 20.15 -9.48
N GLU A 179 0.58 20.07 -10.51
CA GLU A 179 0.37 21.12 -11.51
C GLU A 179 -0.92 21.93 -11.30
N ARG A 180 -2.00 21.25 -10.91
CA ARG A 180 -3.36 21.83 -10.93
C ARG A 180 -4.33 21.18 -9.94
N THR A 181 -4.52 21.80 -8.79
CA THR A 181 -5.60 21.42 -7.87
C THR A 181 -6.87 22.21 -8.09
N TRP A 182 -8.02 21.63 -7.70
CA TRP A 182 -9.30 22.34 -7.64
C TRP A 182 -10.08 22.02 -6.37
N VAL A 183 -10.89 22.98 -5.91
CA VAL A 183 -11.92 22.81 -4.88
C VAL A 183 -13.26 23.27 -5.47
N ALA A 184 -14.31 22.52 -5.19
CA ALA A 184 -15.65 22.74 -5.71
C ALA A 184 -16.61 23.18 -4.59
N VAL A 185 -17.47 24.14 -4.91
CA VAL A 185 -18.49 24.72 -4.02
C VAL A 185 -19.78 24.90 -4.82
N GLY A 186 -20.82 24.15 -4.46
CA GLY A 186 -22.06 24.09 -5.25
C GLY A 186 -21.77 23.56 -6.66
N GLY A 187 -22.16 24.35 -7.67
CA GLY A 187 -21.85 24.07 -9.08
C GLY A 187 -20.52 24.65 -9.58
N ARG A 188 -19.78 25.42 -8.77
CA ARG A 188 -18.53 26.08 -9.18
C ARG A 188 -17.31 25.24 -8.80
N VAL A 189 -16.50 24.88 -9.80
CA VAL A 189 -15.15 24.32 -9.62
C VAL A 189 -14.13 25.43 -9.83
N ALA A 190 -13.11 25.56 -8.96
CA ALA A 190 -12.06 26.57 -9.10
C ALA A 190 -10.73 26.14 -8.47
N ARG A 191 -9.62 26.70 -8.95
CA ARG A 191 -8.31 26.64 -8.28
C ARG A 191 -8.24 27.65 -7.13
N ASN A 192 -7.25 27.51 -6.25
CA ASN A 192 -6.93 28.50 -5.22
C ASN A 192 -8.12 28.78 -4.26
N VAL A 193 -8.98 27.79 -4.01
CA VAL A 193 -10.12 27.90 -3.10
C VAL A 193 -9.89 27.02 -1.87
N ILE A 194 -10.29 27.53 -0.70
CA ILE A 194 -10.44 26.76 0.52
C ILE A 194 -11.91 26.76 0.89
N ALA A 195 -12.49 25.58 1.10
CA ALA A 195 -13.86 25.39 1.53
C ALA A 195 -13.91 24.60 2.84
N ALA A 196 -14.89 24.88 3.69
CA ALA A 196 -15.10 24.11 4.91
C ALA A 196 -16.58 24.00 5.31
N VAL A 197 -16.97 22.79 5.71
CA VAL A 197 -18.30 22.47 6.20
C VAL A 197 -18.27 22.38 7.72
N GLY A 198 -19.04 23.24 8.38
CA GLY A 198 -19.30 23.16 9.82
C GLY A 198 -20.47 22.20 10.10
N PHE A 199 -20.33 21.38 11.13
CA PHE A 199 -21.37 20.48 11.65
C PHE A 199 -21.85 20.98 13.01
N TYR A 200 -23.16 21.18 13.15
CA TYR A 200 -23.77 21.89 14.28
C TYR A 200 -24.84 21.03 14.97
N GLY A 201 -24.85 21.12 16.30
CA GLY A 201 -25.83 20.49 17.16
C GLY A 201 -25.22 19.77 18.36
N ASP A 202 -26.07 19.12 19.13
CA ASP A 202 -25.75 18.21 20.22
C ASP A 202 -25.80 16.73 19.78
N HIS A 203 -26.49 16.42 18.68
CA HIS A 203 -26.64 15.05 18.20
C HIS A 203 -25.53 14.54 17.27
N VAL A 204 -24.66 15.40 16.74
CA VAL A 204 -23.59 14.95 15.83
C VAL A 204 -22.44 14.32 16.61
N VAL A 205 -22.08 13.09 16.25
CA VAL A 205 -20.88 12.40 16.74
C VAL A 205 -19.81 12.52 15.66
N VAL A 206 -18.60 12.97 16.04
CA VAL A 206 -17.45 12.97 15.13
C VAL A 206 -16.25 12.34 15.83
N GLY A 207 -15.88 11.14 15.38
CA GLY A 207 -14.63 10.49 15.72
C GLY A 207 -13.58 10.76 14.64
N HIS A 208 -12.30 10.77 15.01
CA HIS A 208 -11.20 10.91 14.06
C HIS A 208 -10.02 10.00 14.42
N GLY A 209 -9.10 9.82 13.49
CA GLY A 209 -7.83 9.14 13.71
C GLY A 209 -6.81 9.53 12.65
N SER A 210 -5.52 9.56 13.00
CA SER A 210 -4.42 9.79 12.06
C SER A 210 -3.20 8.95 12.45
N LYS A 211 -2.69 8.15 11.51
CA LYS A 211 -1.50 7.29 11.69
C LYS A 211 -0.73 7.08 10.39
N GLY A 212 0.59 6.92 10.51
CA GLY A 212 1.53 6.80 9.39
C GLY A 212 2.08 5.40 9.12
N GLY A 213 2.49 4.65 10.15
CA GLY A 213 3.21 3.38 9.91
C GLY A 213 4.62 3.55 9.33
N TRP A 214 5.31 4.62 9.72
CA TRP A 214 6.69 4.91 9.33
C TRP A 214 7.62 4.75 10.53
N ASP A 215 8.76 4.08 10.34
CA ASP A 215 9.81 3.89 11.35
C ASP A 215 10.91 4.95 11.19
N THR A 216 11.30 5.60 12.29
CA THR A 216 12.46 6.51 12.33
C THR A 216 13.80 5.75 12.21
N PHE A 217 14.75 6.28 11.45
CA PHE A 217 16.12 5.74 11.37
C PHE A 217 17.18 6.85 11.23
N GLY A 218 18.46 6.48 11.42
CA GLY A 218 19.58 7.41 11.42
C GLY A 218 19.60 8.33 12.66
N PRO A 219 20.52 9.30 12.73
CA PRO A 219 20.61 10.23 13.86
C PRO A 219 19.55 11.33 13.77
N GLU A 220 19.04 11.74 14.93
CA GLU A 220 18.24 12.96 15.06
C GLU A 220 19.11 14.22 14.85
N ARG A 221 18.56 15.24 14.21
CA ARG A 221 19.21 16.48 13.75
C ARG A 221 18.42 17.70 14.24
N VAL A 222 19.09 18.82 14.49
CA VAL A 222 18.45 20.10 14.83
C VAL A 222 18.22 20.92 13.55
N VAL A 223 17.00 21.44 13.37
CA VAL A 223 16.70 22.45 12.33
C VAL A 223 17.38 23.76 12.67
N THR A 224 18.58 23.98 12.13
CA THR A 224 19.40 25.17 12.44
C THR A 224 19.03 26.39 11.61
N ARG A 225 18.51 26.22 10.39
CA ARG A 225 17.98 27.31 9.54
C ARG A 225 16.91 26.81 8.56
N SER A 226 15.79 27.50 8.56
CA SER A 226 14.63 27.25 7.70
C SER A 226 13.79 28.53 7.55
N GLU A 227 12.87 28.52 6.58
CA GLU A 227 11.94 29.60 6.25
C GLU A 227 10.61 28.95 5.85
N GLY A 228 9.65 28.93 6.79
CA GLY A 228 8.41 28.16 6.64
C GLY A 228 8.68 26.66 6.45
N ASN A 229 8.38 26.16 5.25
CA ASN A 229 8.61 24.79 4.80
C ASN A 229 9.91 24.59 3.99
N VAL A 230 10.70 25.65 3.76
CA VAL A 230 12.01 25.57 3.09
C VAL A 230 13.11 25.38 4.14
N LEU A 231 13.79 24.24 4.07
CA LEU A 231 14.90 23.86 4.93
C LEU A 231 16.24 24.17 4.26
N TYR A 232 17.10 24.91 4.94
CA TYR A 232 18.45 25.26 4.46
C TYR A 232 19.55 24.49 5.21
N GLU A 233 19.50 24.41 6.54
CA GLU A 233 20.59 23.86 7.35
C GLU A 233 20.12 22.97 8.51
N LEU A 234 20.76 21.80 8.66
CA LEU A 234 20.65 20.87 9.78
C LEU A 234 22.00 20.80 10.51
N ASP A 235 22.03 20.90 11.84
CA ASP A 235 23.24 20.95 12.67
C ASP A 235 24.32 21.95 12.18
N GLY A 236 23.92 23.05 11.56
CA GLY A 236 24.82 24.05 10.97
C GLY A 236 25.50 23.61 9.66
N LYS A 237 25.01 22.53 9.03
CA LYS A 237 25.46 22.02 7.72
C LYS A 237 24.34 22.15 6.68
N PRO A 238 24.65 22.31 5.37
CA PRO A 238 23.62 22.36 4.32
C PRO A 238 22.74 21.09 4.31
N ALA A 239 21.43 21.27 4.45
CA ALA A 239 20.48 20.19 4.64
C ALA A 239 20.44 19.25 3.43
N LEU A 240 20.41 19.79 2.21
CA LEU A 240 20.39 18.98 1.00
C LEU A 240 21.67 18.14 0.84
N ALA A 241 22.83 18.64 1.28
CA ALA A 241 24.08 17.88 1.21
C ALA A 241 24.04 16.65 2.13
N LEU A 242 23.63 16.82 3.39
CA LEU A 242 23.42 15.72 4.34
C LEU A 242 22.35 14.72 3.84
N TYR A 243 21.27 15.21 3.24
CA TYR A 243 20.21 14.34 2.73
C TYR A 243 20.68 13.52 1.52
N LYS A 244 21.47 14.11 0.63
CA LYS A 244 22.13 13.37 -0.47
C LYS A 244 23.16 12.35 0.04
N GLU A 245 23.91 12.68 1.09
CA GLU A 245 24.84 11.75 1.76
C GLU A 245 24.10 10.50 2.29
N TYR A 246 22.94 10.68 2.92
CA TYR A 246 22.12 9.57 3.44
C TYR A 246 21.42 8.72 2.35
N LEU A 247 20.94 9.35 1.27
CA LEU A 247 20.24 8.63 0.19
C LEU A 247 21.21 7.92 -0.78
N GLY A 248 22.50 8.29 -0.78
CA GLY A 248 23.51 7.69 -1.63
C GLY A 248 23.13 7.75 -3.11
N GLU A 249 23.08 6.62 -3.79
CA GLU A 249 22.69 6.55 -5.21
C GLU A 249 21.27 7.07 -5.49
N LYS A 250 20.32 6.90 -4.55
CA LYS A 250 18.94 7.41 -4.66
C LYS A 250 18.85 8.95 -4.59
N ALA A 251 19.94 9.63 -4.27
CA ALA A 251 20.03 11.08 -4.31
C ALA A 251 19.96 11.67 -5.74
N LYS A 252 20.11 10.82 -6.77
CA LYS A 252 19.98 11.19 -8.19
C LYS A 252 18.52 11.46 -8.58
N ASP A 253 17.59 10.74 -7.97
CA ASP A 253 16.16 10.76 -8.30
C ASP A 253 15.37 11.75 -7.42
N LEU A 254 16.06 12.72 -6.82
CA LEU A 254 15.44 13.77 -5.99
C LEU A 254 14.74 14.82 -6.88
N PRO A 255 13.56 15.32 -6.48
CA PRO A 255 12.91 15.13 -5.17
C PRO A 255 12.12 13.82 -5.02
N ALA A 256 11.80 13.11 -6.10
CA ALA A 256 10.85 11.98 -6.08
C ALA A 256 11.26 10.84 -5.13
N SER A 257 12.56 10.49 -5.04
CA SER A 257 13.04 9.49 -4.07
C SER A 257 12.88 9.92 -2.61
N GLY A 258 12.70 11.21 -2.32
CA GLY A 258 12.42 11.72 -0.98
C GLY A 258 11.04 11.36 -0.44
N LEU A 259 10.11 10.91 -1.30
CA LEU A 259 8.84 10.31 -0.87
C LEU A 259 9.06 9.04 -0.04
N LEU A 260 10.16 8.31 -0.30
CA LEU A 260 10.53 7.09 0.43
C LEU A 260 11.23 7.37 1.76
N PHE A 261 11.65 8.61 2.00
CA PHE A 261 12.50 9.00 3.13
C PHE A 261 12.06 10.31 3.83
N PRO A 262 10.78 10.46 4.21
CA PRO A 262 10.27 11.69 4.84
C PRO A 262 10.92 11.92 6.21
N LEU A 263 10.82 13.15 6.72
CA LEU A 263 11.33 13.50 8.05
C LEU A 263 10.23 13.36 9.12
N ALA A 264 10.52 12.62 10.19
CA ALA A 264 9.87 12.84 11.48
C ALA A 264 10.30 14.21 12.02
N MET A 265 9.39 14.95 12.65
CA MET A 265 9.64 16.22 13.30
C MET A 265 8.94 16.29 14.65
N ARG A 266 9.64 16.78 15.69
CA ARG A 266 9.07 17.07 17.02
C ARG A 266 9.67 18.35 17.61
N ALA A 267 8.93 19.04 18.49
CA ALA A 267 9.37 20.33 19.00
C ALA A 267 10.52 20.22 20.02
N SER A 268 10.64 19.09 20.72
CA SER A 268 11.77 18.79 21.61
C SER A 268 11.94 17.28 21.81
N SER A 269 13.04 16.86 22.45
CA SER A 269 13.29 15.44 22.74
C SER A 269 12.36 14.83 23.79
N ARG A 270 11.55 15.67 24.47
CA ARG A 270 10.49 15.28 25.42
C ARG A 270 9.08 15.37 24.82
N ASP A 271 8.96 15.79 23.57
CA ASP A 271 7.68 15.91 22.89
C ASP A 271 7.29 14.55 22.28
N GLU A 272 6.11 14.06 22.64
CA GLU A 272 5.52 12.82 22.12
C GLU A 272 4.76 13.04 20.79
N LYS A 273 4.57 14.30 20.40
CA LYS A 273 3.95 14.68 19.12
C LYS A 273 4.99 14.68 18.00
N ILE A 274 4.92 13.65 17.17
CA ILE A 274 5.78 13.49 15.99
C ILE A 274 4.94 13.75 14.74
N LEU A 275 5.21 14.84 14.04
CA LEU A 275 4.61 15.15 12.74
C LEU A 275 5.56 14.73 11.61
N VAL A 276 5.03 14.11 10.56
CA VAL A 276 5.82 13.71 9.39
C VAL A 276 5.85 14.83 8.35
N ARG A 277 6.98 15.01 7.68
CA ARG A 277 7.22 16.03 6.64
C ARG A 277 7.77 15.38 5.37
N THR A 278 6.97 15.42 4.31
CA THR A 278 7.33 14.90 2.98
C THR A 278 8.17 15.89 2.20
N LEU A 279 9.22 15.43 1.52
CA LEU A 279 9.97 16.26 0.57
C LEU A 279 9.16 16.45 -0.72
N LEU A 280 8.98 17.69 -1.17
CA LEU A 280 8.30 18.03 -2.42
C LEU A 280 9.27 18.50 -3.51
N ALA A 281 10.24 19.35 -3.15
CA ALA A 281 11.20 19.90 -4.11
C ALA A 281 12.60 20.07 -3.49
N VAL A 282 13.62 20.15 -4.35
CA VAL A 282 15.01 20.40 -3.97
C VAL A 282 15.60 21.49 -4.87
N ASP A 283 16.39 22.38 -4.29
CA ASP A 283 17.10 23.43 -5.01
C ASP A 283 18.60 23.16 -4.91
N HIS A 284 19.23 22.87 -6.05
CA HIS A 284 20.65 22.49 -6.11
C HIS A 284 21.60 23.69 -6.11
N GLU A 285 21.13 24.89 -6.43
CA GLU A 285 21.93 26.12 -6.41
C GLU A 285 21.91 26.77 -5.02
N ARG A 286 20.73 26.83 -4.40
CA ARG A 286 20.51 27.35 -3.03
C ARG A 286 20.81 26.34 -1.93
N GLY A 287 20.98 25.05 -2.29
CA GLY A 287 21.30 23.96 -1.36
C GLY A 287 20.15 23.58 -0.41
N SER A 288 18.91 23.91 -0.79
CA SER A 288 17.72 23.84 0.08
C SER A 288 16.72 22.76 -0.33
N MET A 289 15.81 22.45 0.59
CA MET A 289 14.79 21.42 0.45
C MET A 289 13.42 21.97 0.85
N THR A 290 12.39 21.76 0.03
CA THR A 290 11.03 22.28 0.27
C THR A 290 10.10 21.13 0.62
N PHE A 291 9.45 21.22 1.78
CA PHE A 291 8.61 20.16 2.34
C PHE A 291 7.11 20.47 2.25
N ALA A 292 6.27 19.45 2.42
CA ALA A 292 4.80 19.54 2.45
C ALA A 292 4.23 20.12 3.76
N GLY A 293 5.07 20.81 4.56
CA GLY A 293 4.68 21.48 5.79
C GLY A 293 5.86 22.16 6.46
N ASP A 294 5.58 23.04 7.42
CA ASP A 294 6.61 23.81 8.11
C ASP A 294 7.63 22.94 8.86
N LEU A 295 8.88 23.43 8.89
CA LEU A 295 10.01 22.89 9.63
C LEU A 295 10.64 24.00 10.49
N PRO A 296 10.09 24.32 11.68
CA PRO A 296 10.51 25.50 12.43
C PRO A 296 11.93 25.37 13.02
N ARG A 297 12.68 26.47 13.05
CA ARG A 297 14.03 26.52 13.64
C ARG A 297 14.03 26.04 15.09
N GLY A 298 15.00 25.21 15.44
CA GLY A 298 15.15 24.59 16.76
C GLY A 298 14.36 23.31 16.98
N HIS A 299 13.47 22.91 16.06
CA HIS A 299 12.84 21.59 16.10
C HIS A 299 13.85 20.48 15.81
N LEU A 300 13.54 19.27 16.28
CA LEU A 300 14.29 18.07 16.02
C LEU A 300 13.68 17.31 14.84
N VAL A 301 14.53 16.78 13.95
CA VAL A 301 14.11 15.97 12.80
C VAL A 301 14.95 14.72 12.62
N GLN A 302 14.35 13.66 12.10
CA GLN A 302 14.98 12.36 11.87
C GLN A 302 14.42 11.72 10.60
N LEU A 303 15.22 10.97 9.83
CA LEU A 303 14.71 10.26 8.65
C LEU A 303 13.71 9.18 9.07
N MET A 304 12.76 8.88 8.18
CA MET A 304 11.85 7.74 8.33
C MET A 304 11.84 6.86 7.08
N ARG A 305 11.47 5.60 7.24
CA ARG A 305 11.19 4.64 6.17
C ARG A 305 9.96 3.81 6.51
N ALA A 306 9.31 3.22 5.51
CA ALA A 306 8.21 2.29 5.71
C ALA A 306 8.36 1.09 4.76
N ASP A 307 7.64 0.02 5.10
CA ASP A 307 7.33 -1.09 4.21
C ASP A 307 5.80 -1.14 4.02
N PHE A 308 5.35 -1.88 2.99
CA PHE A 308 3.95 -1.96 2.60
C PHE A 308 3.02 -2.31 3.76
N ASP A 309 3.41 -3.31 4.56
CA ASP A 309 2.54 -3.89 5.59
C ASP A 309 2.41 -2.95 6.80
N LYS A 310 3.46 -2.19 7.14
CA LYS A 310 3.36 -1.10 8.13
C LYS A 310 2.50 0.07 7.64
N LEU A 311 2.50 0.40 6.35
CA LEU A 311 1.59 1.43 5.82
C LEU A 311 0.13 0.98 6.00
N VAL A 312 -0.21 -0.23 5.54
CA VAL A 312 -1.56 -0.82 5.68
C VAL A 312 -1.97 -0.95 7.16
N GLY A 313 -1.07 -1.48 8.01
CA GLY A 313 -1.28 -1.55 9.45
C GLY A 313 -1.43 -0.17 10.11
N GLY A 314 -0.72 0.84 9.62
CA GLY A 314 -0.88 2.23 10.03
C GLY A 314 -2.28 2.77 9.72
N ALA A 315 -2.83 2.47 8.56
CA ALA A 315 -4.20 2.84 8.19
C ALA A 315 -5.26 2.12 9.04
N SER A 316 -5.06 0.84 9.33
CA SER A 316 -5.88 0.08 10.27
C SER A 316 -5.86 0.69 11.69
N LEU A 317 -4.68 1.10 12.18
CA LEU A 317 -4.53 1.81 13.46
C LEU A 317 -5.17 3.21 13.47
N ALA A 318 -5.34 3.87 12.31
CA ALA A 318 -6.13 5.09 12.22
C ALA A 318 -7.63 4.82 12.45
N ALA A 319 -8.16 3.69 11.95
CA ALA A 319 -9.54 3.26 12.23
C ALA A 319 -9.72 2.86 13.70
N THR A 320 -8.78 2.10 14.28
CA THR A 320 -8.80 1.75 15.71
C THR A 320 -8.58 2.97 16.64
N ALA A 321 -8.11 4.11 16.12
CA ALA A 321 -7.99 5.36 16.89
C ALA A 321 -9.31 6.15 16.99
N VAL A 322 -10.32 5.86 16.16
CA VAL A 322 -11.63 6.51 16.18
C VAL A 322 -12.34 6.29 17.53
N ARG A 323 -12.99 7.33 18.05
CA ARG A 323 -13.72 7.30 19.35
C ARG A 323 -15.15 7.82 19.19
N GLY A 324 -16.01 7.53 20.17
CA GLY A 324 -17.38 8.05 20.28
C GLY A 324 -18.43 7.36 19.39
N ILE A 325 -18.03 6.78 18.25
CA ILE A 325 -18.94 6.08 17.32
C ILE A 325 -19.34 4.72 17.91
N GLY A 326 -20.65 4.47 18.06
CA GLY A 326 -21.18 3.19 18.53
C GLY A 326 -21.18 2.13 17.43
N ASN A 327 -21.00 0.85 17.80
CA ASN A 327 -21.09 -0.27 16.85
C ASN A 327 -22.40 -0.26 16.03
N GLU A 328 -23.52 0.06 16.67
CA GLU A 328 -24.83 0.00 16.03
C GLU A 328 -25.16 1.22 15.16
N ASP A 329 -24.34 2.28 15.20
CA ASP A 329 -24.57 3.53 14.48
C ASP A 329 -24.42 3.36 12.97
N LYS A 330 -25.26 4.06 12.21
CA LYS A 330 -24.94 4.36 10.80
C LYS A 330 -23.95 5.51 10.75
N SER A 331 -22.93 5.41 9.91
CA SER A 331 -21.91 6.45 9.79
C SER A 331 -21.46 6.72 8.36
N LEU A 332 -20.87 7.89 8.17
CA LEU A 332 -20.07 8.27 7.01
C LEU A 332 -18.60 8.24 7.45
N THR A 333 -17.75 7.47 6.77
CA THR A 333 -16.29 7.53 6.95
C THR A 333 -15.67 8.26 5.76
N ILE A 334 -14.97 9.35 6.05
CA ILE A 334 -14.17 10.12 5.10
C ILE A 334 -12.71 9.74 5.34
N ALA A 335 -12.12 9.00 4.41
CA ALA A 335 -10.72 8.60 4.42
C ALA A 335 -9.88 9.57 3.57
N ILE A 336 -8.78 10.07 4.13
CA ILE A 336 -7.90 11.04 3.47
C ILE A 336 -6.48 10.54 3.70
N SER A 337 -5.84 10.05 2.64
CA SER A 337 -4.55 9.37 2.71
C SER A 337 -3.51 10.09 1.85
N CYS A 338 -2.26 10.21 2.32
CA CYS A 338 -1.26 10.95 1.55
C CYS A 338 -0.91 10.28 0.21
N VAL A 339 -0.78 11.05 -0.87
CA VAL A 339 -0.30 10.56 -2.19
C VAL A 339 1.02 9.79 -2.09
N GLY A 340 1.91 10.19 -1.17
CA GLY A 340 3.18 9.50 -0.93
C GLY A 340 2.99 8.03 -0.50
N ARG A 341 1.88 7.70 0.15
CA ARG A 341 1.53 6.32 0.56
C ARG A 341 1.08 5.51 -0.64
N ARG A 342 0.20 6.06 -1.49
CA ARG A 342 -0.21 5.46 -2.77
C ARG A 342 0.98 5.19 -3.68
N LEU A 343 1.92 6.13 -3.77
CA LEU A 343 3.14 5.98 -4.59
C LEU A 343 4.13 4.94 -4.02
N VAL A 344 4.09 4.65 -2.71
CA VAL A 344 4.82 3.50 -2.12
C VAL A 344 4.06 2.19 -2.32
N LEU A 345 2.74 2.18 -2.11
CA LEU A 345 1.91 0.98 -2.14
C LEU A 345 1.70 0.41 -3.56
N GLY A 346 1.60 1.27 -4.59
CA GLY A 346 1.39 0.85 -5.97
C GLY A 346 0.13 -0.01 -6.13
N ASP A 347 0.28 -1.20 -6.72
CA ASP A 347 -0.79 -2.21 -6.86
C ASP A 347 -1.51 -2.52 -5.51
N ARG A 348 -0.83 -2.37 -4.36
CA ARG A 348 -1.37 -2.67 -3.02
C ARG A 348 -2.20 -1.52 -2.40
N THR A 349 -2.49 -0.46 -3.15
CA THR A 349 -3.18 0.74 -2.62
C THR A 349 -4.59 0.45 -2.09
N GLU A 350 -5.33 -0.49 -2.67
CA GLU A 350 -6.68 -0.83 -2.19
C GLU A 350 -6.67 -1.56 -0.83
N GLU A 351 -5.62 -2.33 -0.51
CA GLU A 351 -5.45 -3.02 0.78
C GLU A 351 -5.46 -2.05 1.97
N GLU A 352 -4.95 -0.84 1.77
CA GLU A 352 -4.99 0.24 2.77
C GLU A 352 -6.43 0.62 3.17
N VAL A 353 -7.32 0.67 2.18
CA VAL A 353 -8.73 1.07 2.37
C VAL A 353 -9.56 -0.11 2.87
N GLU A 354 -9.25 -1.33 2.45
CA GLU A 354 -9.82 -2.56 3.02
C GLU A 354 -9.47 -2.69 4.52
N ALA A 355 -8.20 -2.51 4.90
CA ALA A 355 -7.75 -2.59 6.29
C ALA A 355 -8.30 -1.46 7.19
N VAL A 356 -8.61 -0.28 6.63
CA VAL A 356 -9.42 0.74 7.30
C VAL A 356 -10.82 0.22 7.57
N LYS A 357 -11.51 -0.30 6.54
CA LYS A 357 -12.91 -0.71 6.66
C LYS A 357 -13.08 -1.85 7.67
N GLU A 358 -12.22 -2.87 7.62
CA GLU A 358 -12.28 -4.01 8.55
C GLU A 358 -12.07 -3.62 10.02
N ALA A 359 -11.32 -2.53 10.28
CA ALA A 359 -10.98 -2.06 11.62
C ALA A 359 -11.89 -0.94 12.16
N LEU A 360 -12.90 -0.50 11.38
CA LEU A 360 -13.98 0.37 11.88
C LEU A 360 -14.95 -0.41 12.79
N PRO A 361 -15.74 0.28 13.64
CA PRO A 361 -16.84 -0.32 14.39
C PRO A 361 -17.76 -1.17 13.51
N ASN A 362 -18.16 -2.35 14.01
CA ASN A 362 -18.89 -3.38 13.26
C ASN A 362 -18.30 -3.69 11.86
N HIS A 363 -16.96 -3.71 11.73
CA HIS A 363 -16.22 -4.00 10.47
C HIS A 363 -16.66 -3.11 9.27
N GLY A 364 -17.12 -1.89 9.56
CA GLY A 364 -17.61 -0.97 8.55
C GLY A 364 -18.90 -1.43 7.84
N GLU A 365 -19.62 -2.44 8.34
CA GLU A 365 -20.91 -2.89 7.77
C GLU A 365 -21.95 -1.76 7.72
N LYS A 366 -21.92 -0.86 8.71
CA LYS A 366 -22.81 0.31 8.82
C LYS A 366 -22.16 1.64 8.45
N SER A 367 -20.94 1.61 7.92
CA SER A 367 -20.17 2.81 7.55
C SER A 367 -19.93 2.87 6.05
N GLU A 368 -20.43 3.92 5.40
CA GLU A 368 -20.08 4.18 4.00
C GLU A 368 -18.72 4.89 3.93
N VAL A 369 -17.75 4.22 3.32
CA VAL A 369 -16.38 4.74 3.14
C VAL A 369 -16.29 5.50 1.82
N THR A 370 -15.80 6.73 1.89
CA THR A 370 -15.54 7.64 0.78
C THR A 370 -14.28 8.45 1.07
N GLY A 371 -13.69 9.12 0.09
CA GLY A 371 -12.45 9.84 0.33
C GLY A 371 -11.57 10.09 -0.88
N PHE A 372 -10.33 10.48 -0.62
CA PHE A 372 -9.34 10.78 -1.66
C PHE A 372 -7.90 10.66 -1.15
N TYR A 373 -6.97 10.47 -2.10
CA TYR A 373 -5.55 10.64 -1.86
C TYR A 373 -5.15 12.11 -2.00
N SER A 374 -4.37 12.61 -1.04
CA SER A 374 -4.21 14.03 -0.70
C SER A 374 -2.76 14.51 -0.73
N TYR A 375 -2.54 15.81 -0.81
CA TYR A 375 -1.22 16.45 -0.67
C TYR A 375 -0.87 16.86 0.76
N GLY A 376 -1.78 16.64 1.72
CA GLY A 376 -1.56 16.84 3.15
C GLY A 376 -2.85 16.68 3.94
N GLU A 377 -2.81 15.92 5.02
CA GLU A 377 -3.98 15.53 5.80
C GLU A 377 -4.17 16.50 6.99
N ILE A 378 -5.41 16.89 7.29
CA ILE A 378 -5.75 17.74 8.44
C ILE A 378 -6.48 16.89 9.48
N SER A 379 -5.95 16.83 10.71
CA SER A 379 -6.55 16.09 11.83
C SER A 379 -5.92 16.50 13.17
N PRO A 380 -6.60 16.40 14.32
CA PRO A 380 -5.92 16.42 15.62
C PRO A 380 -5.01 15.19 15.78
N TYR A 381 -3.82 15.38 16.34
CA TYR A 381 -2.85 14.29 16.56
C TYR A 381 -3.35 13.20 17.54
N ALA A 382 -4.16 13.61 18.52
CA ALA A 382 -4.86 12.71 19.45
C ALA A 382 -6.22 13.28 19.86
N THR A 383 -6.24 14.50 20.40
CA THR A 383 -7.43 15.32 20.69
C THR A 383 -7.08 16.80 20.57
N GLY A 384 -8.07 17.69 20.58
CA GLY A 384 -7.86 19.14 20.59
C GLY A 384 -7.59 19.73 19.20
N HIS A 385 -6.65 20.68 19.15
CA HIS A 385 -6.29 21.40 17.92
C HIS A 385 -5.78 20.47 16.81
N CYS A 386 -6.08 20.85 15.55
CA CYS A 386 -5.65 20.11 14.37
C CYS A 386 -4.23 20.45 13.92
N ASP A 387 -3.59 19.51 13.22
CA ASP A 387 -2.29 19.67 12.59
C ASP A 387 -2.37 19.36 11.10
N LEU A 388 -1.38 19.85 10.35
CA LEU A 388 -1.06 19.33 9.03
C LEU A 388 -0.12 18.12 9.20
N HIS A 389 -0.63 16.96 8.81
CA HIS A 389 0.11 15.71 8.67
C HIS A 389 0.49 15.51 7.20
N ASN A 390 1.54 14.73 6.97
CA ASN A 390 1.83 14.16 5.66
C ASN A 390 2.11 12.66 5.85
N GLN A 391 2.05 11.86 4.80
CA GLN A 391 2.33 10.42 4.83
C GLN A 391 1.44 9.62 5.81
N THR A 392 0.29 10.17 6.22
CA THR A 392 -0.69 9.50 7.08
C THR A 392 -1.91 9.03 6.31
N MET A 393 -2.59 8.01 6.86
CA MET A 393 -4.02 7.84 6.68
C MET A 393 -4.71 8.62 7.80
N THR A 394 -5.59 9.55 7.42
CA THR A 394 -6.47 10.30 8.31
C THR A 394 -7.91 9.91 8.04
N LEU A 395 -8.68 9.65 9.11
CA LEU A 395 -10.09 9.30 9.03
C LEU A 395 -10.94 10.31 9.78
N THR A 396 -12.09 10.65 9.22
CA THR A 396 -13.20 11.33 9.91
C THR A 396 -14.42 10.43 9.85
N VAL A 397 -14.97 10.02 10.99
CA VAL A 397 -16.16 9.16 11.07
C VAL A 397 -17.28 9.95 11.73
N ILE A 398 -18.40 10.09 11.04
CA ILE A 398 -19.53 10.93 11.44
C ILE A 398 -20.79 10.06 11.61
N SER A 399 -21.44 10.12 12.78
CA SER A 399 -22.76 9.51 13.04
C SER A 399 -23.71 10.50 13.75
N GLU A 400 -24.95 10.08 13.99
CA GLU A 400 -25.91 10.86 14.78
C GLU A 400 -26.42 10.07 15.99
N SER A 401 -26.18 10.62 17.19
CA SER A 401 -26.65 10.06 18.45
C SER A 401 -28.18 10.14 18.57
N SER A 402 -28.78 9.11 19.18
CA SER A 402 -30.21 9.10 19.51
C SER A 402 -30.56 10.17 20.57
N THR A 403 -29.67 10.42 21.54
CA THR A 403 -29.78 11.44 22.59
C THR A 403 -28.82 12.61 22.37
N PRO A 404 -29.10 13.82 22.92
CA PRO A 404 -28.14 14.92 22.92
C PRO A 404 -26.83 14.53 23.61
N LEU A 405 -25.70 14.99 23.07
CA LEU A 405 -24.39 14.91 23.72
C LEU A 405 -24.13 16.19 24.52
N GLU A 406 -23.66 16.04 25.75
CA GLU A 406 -23.21 17.17 26.56
C GLU A 406 -22.02 17.89 25.90
N ARG A 407 -21.69 19.08 26.41
CA ARG A 407 -20.51 19.82 26.00
C ARG A 407 -19.46 19.64 27.09
N LEU A 408 -18.39 18.90 26.78
CA LEU A 408 -17.21 18.86 27.64
C LEU A 408 -16.65 20.28 27.72
N GLU A 409 -16.66 20.87 28.92
CA GLU A 409 -16.01 22.15 29.16
C GLU A 409 -14.48 21.95 29.17
N PRO A 410 -13.70 22.91 28.64
CA PRO A 410 -12.24 22.79 28.61
C PRO A 410 -11.68 22.82 30.04
N ILE A 411 -10.91 21.79 30.39
CA ILE A 411 -10.15 21.75 31.65
C ILE A 411 -9.14 22.91 31.62
N GLU A 412 -9.24 23.85 32.56
CA GLU A 412 -8.30 24.97 32.65
C GLU A 412 -6.88 24.47 32.93
N ASP A 413 -5.92 24.86 32.08
CA ASP A 413 -4.50 24.57 32.27
C ASP A 413 -3.94 25.36 33.48
N PRO A 414 -3.57 24.69 34.59
CA PRO A 414 -3.12 25.35 35.81
C PRO A 414 -1.73 26.00 35.65
N THR A 415 -0.99 25.73 34.56
CA THR A 415 0.32 26.34 34.32
C THR A 415 0.23 27.79 33.87
N ARG A 416 -0.97 28.28 33.48
CA ARG A 416 -1.16 29.65 32.95
C ARG A 416 -1.30 30.75 34.01
N ALA A 417 -0.99 30.45 35.28
CA ALA A 417 -0.92 31.43 36.35
C ALA A 417 0.14 32.52 36.06
N ARG A 418 -0.27 33.79 36.11
CA ARG A 418 0.61 34.94 35.78
C ARG A 418 1.78 35.06 36.76
N MET A 419 2.99 34.73 36.33
CA MET A 419 4.21 35.13 37.05
C MET A 419 4.43 36.66 36.95
N PRO A 420 4.76 37.36 38.06
CA PRO A 420 5.17 38.76 38.02
C PRO A 420 6.61 38.91 37.47
N PRO A 421 7.00 40.09 36.97
CA PRO A 421 8.30 40.30 36.36
C PRO A 421 9.46 40.29 37.37
N GLY A 422 10.37 39.32 37.22
CA GLY A 422 11.66 39.25 37.95
C GLY A 422 12.77 40.11 37.31
N PRO A 423 13.84 40.45 38.06
CA PRO A 423 14.84 41.44 37.64
C PRO A 423 15.93 40.90 36.68
N ARG A 424 16.59 41.82 35.96
CA ARG A 424 17.75 41.54 35.08
C ARG A 424 19.07 41.58 35.86
N VAL A 425 19.89 40.52 35.75
CA VAL A 425 21.30 40.44 36.22
C VAL A 425 22.03 39.46 35.26
N SER A 426 22.70 39.98 34.22
CA SER A 426 24.16 40.20 34.08
C SER A 426 25.03 38.94 33.98
N GLU A 427 25.91 38.90 32.97
CA GLU A 427 26.76 37.74 32.61
C GLU A 427 28.00 37.58 33.50
N ALA A 428 28.47 36.33 33.65
CA ALA A 428 29.79 35.97 34.20
C ALA A 428 30.29 34.64 33.58
N PRO A 429 31.62 34.43 33.43
CA PRO A 429 32.16 33.36 32.58
C PRO A 429 32.32 31.98 33.26
N LEU A 430 32.44 30.94 32.42
CA LEU A 430 32.61 29.53 32.82
C LEU A 430 34.05 29.18 33.26
N PRO A 431 34.23 28.23 34.21
CA PRO A 431 35.54 27.71 34.61
C PRO A 431 36.09 26.63 33.66
N VAL A 432 37.41 26.44 33.69
CA VAL A 432 38.19 25.55 32.79
C VAL A 432 38.21 24.09 33.29
N ALA A 433 38.23 23.12 32.36
CA ALA A 433 38.29 21.69 32.65
C ALA A 433 39.73 21.11 32.71
N PRO A 434 40.00 20.12 33.57
CA PRO A 434 41.30 19.42 33.64
C PRO A 434 41.45 18.30 32.59
N PRO A 435 42.69 17.92 32.22
CA PRO A 435 42.95 16.91 31.18
C PRO A 435 42.69 15.47 31.66
N ARG A 436 42.43 14.56 30.71
CA ARG A 436 42.39 13.10 30.91
C ARG A 436 43.58 12.41 30.24
N ARG A 437 43.90 11.19 30.73
CA ARG A 437 45.05 10.37 30.34
C ARG A 437 44.65 9.26 29.36
N ASP A 438 45.59 8.84 28.53
CA ASP A 438 45.50 7.64 27.70
C ASP A 438 45.67 6.33 28.52
N PRO A 439 45.02 5.22 28.12
CA PRO A 439 45.37 3.87 28.53
C PRO A 439 46.37 3.20 27.55
N PRO A 440 47.13 2.17 27.98
CA PRO A 440 48.28 1.66 27.24
C PRO A 440 47.97 0.53 26.23
N SER A 441 48.88 0.37 25.27
CA SER A 441 48.97 -0.78 24.37
C SER A 441 49.51 -2.04 25.05
N VAL A 442 48.97 -3.21 24.70
CA VAL A 442 49.57 -4.52 24.98
C VAL A 442 49.57 -5.35 23.70
N ALA A 443 50.69 -6.01 23.41
CA ALA A 443 50.84 -7.02 22.37
C ALA A 443 51.20 -8.38 23.01
N VAL A 444 51.15 -9.46 22.23
CA VAL A 444 52.25 -10.43 22.02
C VAL A 444 51.76 -11.62 21.19
N ASP A 445 52.55 -11.95 20.17
CA ASP A 445 52.69 -13.20 19.39
C ASP A 445 51.52 -13.97 18.77
N ALA A 446 51.88 -14.62 17.66
CA ALA A 446 51.13 -15.66 16.96
C ALA A 446 51.97 -16.95 16.93
N THR A 447 51.33 -18.09 16.64
CA THR A 447 52.03 -19.34 16.26
C THR A 447 51.25 -20.06 15.15
N ILE A 448 51.96 -20.81 14.31
CA ILE A 448 51.45 -21.31 13.02
C ILE A 448 51.49 -22.84 12.98
N ALA A 449 50.43 -23.47 12.47
CA ALA A 449 50.44 -24.84 11.95
C ALA A 449 49.47 -24.96 10.74
N PRO A 450 49.74 -25.82 9.73
CA PRO A 450 49.04 -25.79 8.45
C PRO A 450 47.87 -26.78 8.31
N PRO A 451 46.92 -26.56 7.38
CA PRO A 451 45.90 -27.52 7.01
C PRO A 451 46.45 -28.63 6.08
N VAL A 452 45.85 -29.82 6.16
CA VAL A 452 46.22 -31.03 5.38
C VAL A 452 45.33 -31.19 4.14
N SER A 453 45.86 -31.79 3.07
CA SER A 453 45.18 -31.99 1.78
C SER A 453 44.68 -33.43 1.57
N THR A 454 43.35 -33.61 1.52
CA THR A 454 42.61 -34.70 0.84
C THR A 454 41.12 -34.31 0.79
N SER A 455 40.28 -34.72 -0.17
CA SER A 455 40.48 -35.34 -1.49
C SER A 455 39.17 -35.21 -2.30
N GLN A 456 39.20 -35.32 -3.63
CA GLN A 456 37.98 -35.26 -4.45
C GLN A 456 37.07 -36.47 -4.22
N VAL A 457 35.78 -36.24 -3.98
CA VAL A 457 34.72 -37.26 -4.07
C VAL A 457 33.91 -37.01 -5.35
N ARG A 458 33.90 -37.99 -6.25
CA ARG A 458 32.94 -38.04 -7.37
C ARG A 458 31.74 -38.87 -6.95
N VAL A 459 30.53 -38.34 -7.14
CA VAL A 459 29.29 -39.12 -7.00
C VAL A 459 29.03 -39.86 -8.33
N PRO A 460 28.61 -41.14 -8.34
CA PRO A 460 28.33 -41.88 -9.57
C PRO A 460 27.06 -41.38 -10.28
N VAL A 461 26.99 -41.61 -11.60
CA VAL A 461 25.75 -41.50 -12.38
C VAL A 461 25.17 -42.90 -12.55
N ASP A 462 23.93 -43.10 -12.13
CA ASP A 462 23.18 -44.33 -12.39
C ASP A 462 22.69 -44.35 -13.85
N THR A 463 22.87 -45.47 -14.54
CA THR A 463 22.59 -45.64 -15.97
C THR A 463 21.37 -46.54 -16.23
N SER A 464 20.33 -46.44 -15.41
CA SER A 464 19.08 -47.23 -15.49
C SER A 464 17.89 -46.45 -16.07
N ALA A 465 18.13 -45.64 -17.13
CA ALA A 465 17.09 -44.80 -17.73
C ALA A 465 15.96 -45.61 -18.40
N ILE A 466 14.73 -45.42 -17.93
CA ILE A 466 13.51 -45.90 -18.58
C ILE A 466 13.27 -45.05 -19.85
N PRO A 467 13.11 -45.65 -21.05
CA PRO A 467 12.84 -44.87 -22.26
C PRO A 467 11.50 -44.13 -22.16
N VAL A 468 11.48 -42.85 -22.52
CA VAL A 468 10.28 -42.01 -22.51
C VAL A 468 9.59 -42.08 -23.87
N VAL A 469 8.32 -42.50 -23.88
CA VAL A 469 7.48 -42.61 -25.09
C VAL A 469 6.37 -41.57 -25.02
N VAL A 470 6.49 -40.52 -25.85
CA VAL A 470 5.48 -39.48 -25.99
C VAL A 470 4.23 -40.05 -26.67
N ARG A 471 3.05 -39.86 -26.08
CA ARG A 471 1.76 -40.26 -26.66
C ARG A 471 0.71 -39.17 -26.53
N ALA A 472 0.30 -38.63 -27.68
CA ALA A 472 -0.71 -37.58 -27.86
C ALA A 472 -0.40 -36.22 -27.19
N THR A 473 -0.57 -35.15 -27.95
CA THR A 473 -0.44 -33.75 -27.50
C THR A 473 -1.77 -33.03 -27.72
N ASN A 474 -2.48 -32.72 -26.64
CA ASN A 474 -3.75 -32.00 -26.69
C ASN A 474 -3.53 -30.54 -26.27
N ARG A 475 -3.66 -29.61 -27.22
CA ARG A 475 -3.69 -28.17 -26.92
C ARG A 475 -5.08 -27.75 -26.46
N VAL A 476 -5.23 -27.53 -25.16
CA VAL A 476 -6.38 -26.81 -24.59
C VAL A 476 -6.14 -25.31 -24.81
N ALA A 477 -6.43 -24.83 -26.02
CA ALA A 477 -6.23 -23.43 -26.38
C ALA A 477 -7.32 -22.53 -25.75
N SER A 478 -7.02 -21.96 -24.58
CA SER A 478 -7.80 -20.88 -23.99
C SER A 478 -7.45 -19.52 -24.62
N ALA A 479 -8.44 -18.65 -24.77
CA ALA A 479 -8.25 -17.27 -25.21
C ALA A 479 -7.90 -16.36 -24.01
N SER A 480 -6.72 -16.58 -23.44
CA SER A 480 -6.29 -16.03 -22.14
C SER A 480 -4.78 -15.78 -22.09
N ALA A 481 -4.31 -14.94 -21.16
CA ALA A 481 -2.89 -14.58 -21.00
C ALA A 481 -1.99 -15.73 -20.47
N SER A 482 -2.58 -16.83 -20.00
CA SER A 482 -1.89 -18.11 -19.81
C SER A 482 -2.10 -19.03 -21.02
N THR A 483 -1.01 -19.61 -21.53
CA THR A 483 -1.04 -20.76 -22.44
C THR A 483 -0.86 -22.04 -21.65
N VAL A 484 -1.67 -23.06 -21.96
CA VAL A 484 -1.64 -24.38 -21.32
C VAL A 484 -1.51 -25.47 -22.39
N VAL A 485 -0.59 -26.41 -22.21
CA VAL A 485 -0.39 -27.55 -23.11
C VAL A 485 -0.30 -28.84 -22.30
N THR A 486 -1.05 -29.86 -22.70
CA THR A 486 -1.06 -31.16 -22.03
C THR A 486 -0.53 -32.26 -22.95
N GLU A 487 0.43 -33.04 -22.47
CA GLU A 487 1.02 -34.19 -23.15
C GLU A 487 1.16 -35.39 -22.20
N THR A 488 1.11 -36.62 -22.70
CA THR A 488 1.30 -37.82 -21.86
C THR A 488 2.64 -38.48 -22.13
N LEU A 489 3.45 -38.63 -21.06
CA LEU A 489 4.77 -39.26 -21.05
C LEU A 489 4.75 -40.44 -20.07
N ASN A 490 4.93 -41.67 -20.53
CA ASN A 490 4.99 -42.88 -19.67
C ASN A 490 3.89 -42.92 -18.59
N ASP A 491 2.62 -42.86 -19.02
CA ASP A 491 1.41 -42.84 -18.20
C ASP A 491 1.33 -41.70 -17.15
N THR A 492 2.17 -40.67 -17.31
CA THR A 492 2.16 -39.41 -16.55
C THR A 492 1.67 -38.27 -17.43
N THR A 493 0.66 -37.54 -16.94
CA THR A 493 0.12 -36.33 -17.55
C THR A 493 1.05 -35.16 -17.28
N VAL A 494 1.66 -34.57 -18.30
CA VAL A 494 2.49 -33.36 -18.17
C VAL A 494 1.68 -32.14 -18.61
N LEU A 495 1.48 -31.19 -17.70
CA LEU A 495 0.83 -29.92 -17.92
C LEU A 495 1.89 -28.82 -17.98
N ARG A 496 2.18 -28.29 -19.16
CA ARG A 496 3.09 -27.13 -19.32
C ARG A 496 2.27 -25.85 -19.29
N MET A 497 2.70 -24.88 -18.48
CA MET A 497 2.06 -23.56 -18.36
C MET A 497 3.06 -22.45 -18.70
N SER A 498 2.60 -21.44 -19.45
CA SER A 498 3.42 -20.28 -19.80
C SER A 498 2.62 -18.97 -19.87
N GLY A 499 3.30 -17.84 -19.66
CA GLY A 499 2.71 -16.50 -19.65
C GLY A 499 2.21 -16.06 -18.28
N ARG A 500 1.12 -15.28 -18.25
CA ARG A 500 0.56 -14.65 -17.04
C ARG A 500 -0.66 -15.40 -16.52
N VAL A 501 -0.61 -15.91 -15.29
CA VAL A 501 -1.77 -16.48 -14.60
C VAL A 501 -2.60 -15.34 -14.03
N SER A 502 -3.75 -15.06 -14.65
CA SER A 502 -4.66 -13.99 -14.27
C SER A 502 -6.10 -14.50 -14.13
N GLU A 503 -7.04 -13.63 -13.78
CA GLU A 503 -8.50 -13.82 -13.91
C GLU A 503 -9.00 -14.32 -15.27
N SER A 504 -8.18 -14.26 -16.33
CA SER A 504 -8.47 -14.88 -17.64
C SER A 504 -8.15 -16.38 -17.71
N PHE A 505 -7.32 -16.91 -16.80
CA PHE A 505 -7.00 -18.34 -16.71
C PHE A 505 -8.19 -19.09 -16.11
N LYS A 506 -8.73 -20.09 -16.81
CA LYS A 506 -9.90 -20.87 -16.35
C LYS A 506 -9.44 -22.08 -15.56
N GLY A 507 -9.21 -21.88 -14.27
CA GLY A 507 -8.60 -22.88 -13.42
C GLY A 507 -9.46 -24.13 -13.26
N ASP A 508 -10.75 -23.93 -13.03
CA ASP A 508 -11.75 -25.00 -12.86
C ASP A 508 -11.77 -26.02 -14.02
N ALA A 509 -11.74 -25.52 -15.26
CA ALA A 509 -11.78 -26.31 -16.48
C ALA A 509 -10.48 -27.08 -16.72
N VAL A 510 -9.32 -26.45 -16.48
CA VAL A 510 -8.01 -27.12 -16.57
C VAL A 510 -7.91 -28.20 -15.50
N GLY A 511 -8.25 -27.87 -14.24
CA GLY A 511 -8.22 -28.79 -13.12
C GLY A 511 -9.09 -30.03 -13.35
N SER A 512 -10.34 -29.83 -13.79
CA SER A 512 -11.29 -30.94 -14.04
C SER A 512 -10.81 -31.93 -15.11
N ALA A 513 -9.90 -31.51 -16.01
CA ALA A 513 -9.31 -32.35 -17.05
C ALA A 513 -8.04 -33.11 -16.59
N LEU A 514 -7.44 -32.76 -15.45
CA LEU A 514 -6.25 -33.43 -14.92
C LEU A 514 -6.61 -34.79 -14.32
N SER A 515 -5.89 -35.84 -14.73
CA SER A 515 -6.07 -37.20 -14.20
C SER A 515 -4.78 -38.01 -14.18
N GLY A 516 -4.76 -39.07 -13.36
CA GLY A 516 -3.61 -39.96 -13.21
C GLY A 516 -2.46 -39.33 -12.40
N VAL A 517 -1.23 -39.71 -12.69
CA VAL A 517 -0.04 -39.02 -12.17
C VAL A 517 0.13 -37.73 -12.97
N VAL A 518 0.26 -36.58 -12.31
CA VAL A 518 0.39 -35.27 -12.97
C VAL A 518 1.72 -34.60 -12.62
N VAL A 519 2.42 -34.10 -13.63
CA VAL A 519 3.55 -33.19 -13.49
C VAL A 519 3.16 -31.84 -14.09
N ILE A 520 3.24 -30.76 -13.32
CA ILE A 520 2.98 -29.40 -13.78
C ILE A 520 4.33 -28.71 -13.96
N ASP A 521 4.68 -28.42 -15.21
CA ASP A 521 5.91 -27.77 -15.66
C ASP A 521 5.69 -26.25 -15.77
N LEU A 522 6.41 -25.50 -14.94
CA LEU A 522 6.14 -24.09 -14.65
C LEU A 522 7.26 -23.13 -15.10
N ALA A 523 8.20 -23.63 -15.90
CA ALA A 523 9.41 -22.89 -16.27
C ALA A 523 9.19 -21.63 -17.10
N GLU A 524 8.03 -21.48 -17.75
CA GLU A 524 7.68 -20.30 -18.56
C GLU A 524 6.55 -19.44 -17.93
N VAL A 525 6.20 -19.64 -16.66
CA VAL A 525 5.22 -18.79 -15.96
C VAL A 525 5.90 -17.51 -15.44
N GLU A 526 5.45 -16.37 -15.95
CA GLU A 526 6.12 -15.06 -15.75
C GLU A 526 5.58 -14.29 -14.54
N ARG A 527 4.26 -14.35 -14.30
CA ARG A 527 3.59 -13.62 -13.21
C ARG A 527 2.26 -14.29 -12.87
N VAL A 528 1.89 -14.23 -11.60
CA VAL A 528 0.57 -14.60 -11.09
C VAL A 528 -0.08 -13.35 -10.51
N THR A 529 -1.32 -13.02 -10.89
CA THR A 529 -2.06 -11.88 -10.30
C THR A 529 -2.86 -12.32 -9.07
N SER A 530 -3.23 -11.39 -8.19
CA SER A 530 -4.02 -11.68 -6.98
C SER A 530 -5.39 -12.34 -7.27
N TYR A 531 -5.93 -12.13 -8.48
CA TYR A 531 -7.08 -12.88 -8.99
C TYR A 531 -6.68 -14.19 -9.65
N GLY A 532 -5.58 -14.24 -10.40
CA GLY A 532 -5.00 -15.47 -10.95
C GLY A 532 -4.64 -16.51 -9.88
N VAL A 533 -4.27 -16.10 -8.66
CA VAL A 533 -4.13 -17.00 -7.49
C VAL A 533 -5.44 -17.75 -7.20
N ARG A 534 -6.60 -17.11 -7.37
CA ARG A 534 -7.91 -17.74 -7.10
C ARG A 534 -8.18 -18.85 -8.10
N GLU A 535 -7.87 -18.61 -9.38
CA GLU A 535 -8.00 -19.58 -10.47
C GLU A 535 -6.95 -20.70 -10.40
N TRP A 536 -5.71 -20.39 -10.05
CA TRP A 536 -4.68 -21.38 -9.73
C TRP A 536 -5.14 -22.35 -8.62
N LEU A 537 -5.71 -21.82 -7.53
CA LEU A 537 -6.28 -22.62 -6.46
C LEU A 537 -7.57 -23.37 -6.87
N ALA A 538 -8.34 -22.84 -7.84
CA ALA A 538 -9.48 -23.54 -8.43
C ALA A 538 -9.03 -24.73 -9.29
N MET A 539 -7.95 -24.61 -10.06
CA MET A 539 -7.34 -25.73 -10.79
C MET A 539 -6.96 -26.87 -9.85
N LEU A 540 -6.21 -26.58 -8.79
CA LEU A 540 -5.81 -27.59 -7.80
C LEU A 540 -7.02 -28.17 -7.04
N GLY A 541 -8.08 -27.37 -6.79
CA GLY A 541 -9.32 -27.83 -6.17
C GLY A 541 -10.23 -28.68 -7.07
N CYS A 542 -10.15 -28.51 -8.39
CA CYS A 542 -10.91 -29.27 -9.38
C CYS A 542 -10.17 -30.51 -9.91
N ALA A 543 -8.85 -30.62 -9.68
CA ALA A 543 -7.99 -31.75 -10.08
C ALA A 543 -8.24 -33.08 -9.32
N LYS A 544 -9.50 -33.39 -9.01
CA LYS A 544 -9.94 -34.52 -8.16
C LYS A 544 -9.67 -35.90 -8.77
N ASN A 545 -9.39 -35.97 -10.07
CA ASN A 545 -9.05 -37.20 -10.78
C ASN A 545 -7.52 -37.44 -10.83
N ALA A 546 -6.69 -36.50 -10.36
CA ALA A 546 -5.26 -36.67 -10.23
C ALA A 546 -4.92 -37.49 -8.97
N ARG A 547 -4.16 -38.56 -9.15
CA ARG A 547 -3.62 -39.41 -8.07
C ARG A 547 -2.50 -38.71 -7.29
N SER A 548 -1.72 -37.90 -8.01
CA SER A 548 -0.62 -37.10 -7.47
C SER A 548 -0.36 -35.91 -8.40
N ILE A 549 0.07 -34.79 -7.82
CA ILE A 549 0.48 -33.59 -8.56
C ILE A 549 1.90 -33.25 -8.13
N THR A 550 2.81 -33.11 -9.10
CA THR A 550 4.20 -32.70 -8.87
C THR A 550 4.50 -31.42 -9.61
N PHE A 551 4.94 -30.38 -8.93
CA PHE A 551 5.43 -29.15 -9.57
C PHE A 551 6.90 -29.31 -9.96
N ALA A 552 7.20 -29.00 -11.22
CA ALA A 552 8.52 -29.10 -11.80
C ALA A 552 8.94 -27.75 -12.38
N ARG A 553 10.23 -27.42 -12.20
CA ARG A 553 10.86 -26.22 -12.74
C ARG A 553 10.08 -24.93 -12.41
N CYS A 554 9.63 -24.79 -11.16
CA CYS A 554 8.96 -23.57 -10.68
C CYS A 554 9.84 -22.34 -10.95
N SER A 555 9.35 -21.40 -11.77
CA SER A 555 9.98 -20.10 -11.98
C SER A 555 10.00 -19.28 -10.68
N GLU A 556 10.85 -18.25 -10.60
CA GLU A 556 10.90 -17.33 -9.46
C GLU A 556 9.50 -16.76 -9.12
N ALA A 557 8.71 -16.39 -10.14
CA ALA A 557 7.34 -15.91 -9.96
C ALA A 557 6.40 -16.93 -9.27
N ILE A 558 6.61 -18.23 -9.48
CA ILE A 558 5.89 -19.30 -8.77
C ILE A 558 6.50 -19.54 -7.38
N VAL A 559 7.82 -19.50 -7.25
CA VAL A 559 8.52 -19.62 -5.95
C VAL A 559 8.06 -18.55 -4.97
N ASN A 560 7.96 -17.30 -5.42
CA ASN A 560 7.48 -16.18 -4.62
C ASN A 560 6.03 -16.42 -4.13
N GLN A 561 5.15 -16.99 -4.96
CA GLN A 561 3.79 -17.38 -4.54
C GLN A 561 3.77 -18.59 -3.60
N LEU A 562 4.66 -19.57 -3.78
CA LEU A 562 4.84 -20.71 -2.86
C LEU A 562 5.32 -20.27 -1.47
N GLY A 563 6.20 -19.26 -1.41
CA GLY A 563 6.65 -18.65 -0.16
C GLY A 563 5.58 -17.81 0.54
N MET A 564 4.90 -16.93 -0.21
CA MET A 564 3.88 -16.03 0.35
C MET A 564 2.57 -16.73 0.75
N ILE A 565 2.12 -17.73 -0.04
CA ILE A 565 0.77 -18.27 0.07
C ILE A 565 0.82 -19.75 0.48
N ARG A 566 0.62 -20.02 1.78
CA ARG A 566 0.68 -21.36 2.42
C ARG A 566 -0.12 -22.49 1.74
N LYS A 567 -1.08 -22.17 0.86
CA LYS A 567 -1.87 -23.17 0.11
C LYS A 567 -1.59 -23.21 -1.40
N PHE A 568 -0.58 -22.49 -1.90
CA PHE A 568 -0.30 -22.38 -3.34
C PHE A 568 0.10 -23.71 -3.98
N ALA A 569 0.79 -24.60 -3.24
CA ALA A 569 1.05 -25.97 -3.69
C ALA A 569 -0.20 -26.89 -3.61
N GLY A 570 -1.25 -26.50 -2.88
CA GLY A 570 -2.40 -27.37 -2.60
C GLY A 570 -1.98 -28.66 -1.89
N ALA A 571 -2.22 -29.81 -2.53
CA ALA A 571 -1.73 -31.12 -2.11
C ALA A 571 -0.58 -31.64 -3.01
N GLY A 572 -0.04 -30.80 -3.89
CA GLY A 572 1.06 -31.14 -4.79
C GLY A 572 2.43 -31.02 -4.12
N HIS A 573 3.39 -31.81 -4.61
CA HIS A 573 4.78 -31.83 -4.17
C HIS A 573 5.65 -30.99 -5.11
N VAL A 574 6.47 -30.07 -4.59
CA VAL A 574 7.48 -29.38 -5.40
C VAL A 574 8.72 -30.26 -5.52
N ALA A 575 9.04 -30.70 -6.75
CA ALA A 575 10.22 -31.53 -7.00
C ALA A 575 11.41 -30.72 -7.55
N SER A 576 11.18 -29.60 -8.22
CA SER A 576 12.27 -28.71 -8.70
C SER A 576 11.82 -27.26 -8.90
N PHE A 577 12.74 -26.33 -8.69
CA PHE A 577 12.51 -24.88 -8.73
C PHE A 577 13.77 -24.13 -9.17
N PHE A 578 13.60 -22.95 -9.76
CA PHE A 578 14.69 -22.05 -10.08
C PHE A 578 15.04 -21.13 -8.89
N ALA A 579 16.29 -20.73 -8.79
CA ALA A 579 16.77 -19.79 -7.78
C ALA A 579 17.82 -18.82 -8.35
N PRO A 580 17.85 -17.56 -7.91
CA PRO A 580 18.62 -16.49 -8.55
C PRO A 580 20.11 -16.51 -8.16
N TYR A 581 20.97 -16.23 -9.14
CA TYR A 581 22.41 -16.03 -8.97
C TYR A 581 22.90 -14.84 -9.81
N GLN A 582 23.83 -14.06 -9.26
CA GLN A 582 24.52 -12.99 -9.97
C GLN A 582 25.92 -13.44 -10.41
N CYS A 583 26.31 -13.20 -11.66
CA CYS A 583 27.64 -13.58 -12.12
C CYS A 583 28.74 -12.67 -11.57
N THR A 584 29.67 -13.25 -10.82
CA THR A 584 30.84 -12.56 -10.23
C THR A 584 31.84 -11.98 -11.25
N ARG A 585 31.66 -12.24 -12.56
CA ARG A 585 32.54 -11.74 -13.63
C ARG A 585 31.85 -10.75 -14.56
N CYS A 586 30.64 -11.05 -15.04
CA CYS A 586 29.94 -10.21 -16.03
C CYS A 586 28.74 -9.45 -15.45
N GLY A 587 28.40 -9.60 -14.17
CA GLY A 587 27.26 -8.93 -13.53
C GLY A 587 25.90 -9.52 -13.89
N GLU A 588 25.76 -10.12 -15.08
CA GLU A 588 24.54 -10.78 -15.56
C GLU A 588 23.90 -11.69 -14.50
N PRO A 589 22.60 -11.51 -14.19
CA PRO A 589 21.83 -12.46 -13.40
C PRO A 589 21.54 -13.72 -14.21
N PHE A 590 21.39 -14.85 -13.53
CA PHE A 590 21.00 -16.13 -14.11
C PHE A 590 20.39 -17.05 -13.06
N GLU A 591 19.52 -17.97 -13.47
CA GLU A 591 18.90 -18.94 -12.56
C GLU A 591 19.69 -20.27 -12.51
N ARG A 592 19.69 -20.92 -11.34
CA ARG A 592 20.03 -22.34 -11.18
C ARG A 592 18.77 -23.13 -10.87
N LEU A 593 18.52 -24.22 -11.61
CA LEU A 593 17.51 -25.22 -11.25
C LEU A 593 18.02 -26.07 -10.06
N PHE A 594 17.25 -26.11 -8.98
CA PHE A 594 17.40 -27.03 -7.85
C PHE A 594 16.45 -28.21 -8.01
N ASP A 595 16.88 -29.39 -7.60
CA ASP A 595 16.06 -30.60 -7.46
C ASP A 595 15.92 -30.93 -5.96
N VAL A 596 14.70 -30.98 -5.46
CA VAL A 596 14.39 -31.07 -4.01
C VAL A 596 14.89 -32.38 -3.38
N GLU A 597 15.08 -33.44 -4.18
CA GLU A 597 15.65 -34.71 -3.70
C GLU A 597 17.18 -34.71 -3.75
N ARG A 598 17.79 -34.07 -4.75
CA ARG A 598 19.26 -34.07 -4.97
C ARG A 598 19.98 -32.95 -4.23
N ASP A 599 19.42 -31.74 -4.19
CA ASP A 599 19.93 -30.58 -3.46
C ASP A 599 19.43 -30.54 -1.98
N ARG A 600 18.81 -31.64 -1.51
CA ARG A 600 18.19 -31.77 -0.18
C ARG A 600 18.97 -31.15 0.97
N ASP A 601 20.28 -31.40 1.04
CA ASP A 601 21.09 -31.00 2.18
C ASP A 601 21.47 -29.50 2.11
N ALA A 602 21.58 -28.94 0.90
CA ALA A 602 21.71 -27.50 0.67
C ALA A 602 20.43 -26.75 1.06
N ILE A 603 19.25 -27.29 0.71
CA ILE A 603 17.93 -26.73 1.03
C ILE A 603 17.67 -26.75 2.55
N LEU A 604 18.03 -27.85 3.23
CA LEU A 604 17.91 -27.95 4.68
C LEU A 604 18.87 -26.97 5.38
N ALA A 605 20.16 -27.00 5.01
CA ALA A 605 21.21 -26.20 5.66
C ALA A 605 21.26 -24.71 5.23
N ALA A 606 20.35 -24.25 4.35
CA ALA A 606 20.40 -22.92 3.73
C ALA A 606 21.74 -22.60 3.04
N ALA A 607 22.40 -23.62 2.48
CA ALA A 607 23.74 -23.54 1.92
C ALA A 607 23.71 -23.70 0.38
N PRO A 608 23.38 -22.65 -0.40
CA PRO A 608 23.28 -22.74 -1.84
C PRO A 608 24.65 -23.08 -2.47
N PRO A 609 24.75 -24.13 -3.30
CA PRO A 609 26.02 -24.54 -3.90
C PRO A 609 26.47 -23.55 -4.99
N GLU A 610 27.79 -23.50 -5.26
CA GLU A 610 28.33 -22.65 -6.31
C GLU A 610 27.73 -23.00 -7.69
N ALA A 611 27.14 -22.00 -8.35
CA ALA A 611 26.65 -22.12 -9.72
C ALA A 611 27.68 -21.58 -10.74
N SER A 612 27.65 -22.10 -11.97
CA SER A 612 28.45 -21.57 -13.08
C SER A 612 27.58 -20.76 -14.03
N CYS A 613 27.94 -19.50 -14.26
CA CYS A 613 27.22 -18.58 -15.13
C CYS A 613 27.14 -19.12 -16.58
N PRO A 614 25.94 -19.29 -17.16
CA PRO A 614 25.77 -19.78 -18.53
C PRO A 614 26.44 -18.91 -19.60
N ALA A 615 26.57 -17.60 -19.37
CA ALA A 615 27.09 -16.65 -20.35
C ALA A 615 28.64 -16.61 -20.43
N CYS A 616 29.35 -16.85 -19.33
CA CYS A 616 30.82 -16.68 -19.30
C CYS A 616 31.61 -17.73 -18.49
N GLY A 617 30.93 -18.75 -17.93
CA GLY A 617 31.56 -19.86 -17.20
C GLY A 617 32.21 -19.48 -15.85
N ALA A 618 32.09 -18.23 -15.40
CA ALA A 618 32.53 -17.82 -14.07
C ALA A 618 31.52 -18.20 -12.98
N LYS A 619 31.96 -18.22 -11.71
CA LYS A 619 31.08 -18.51 -10.58
C LYS A 619 29.96 -17.46 -10.46
N GLY A 620 28.76 -17.91 -10.12
CA GLY A 620 27.69 -17.07 -9.60
C GLY A 620 27.71 -17.03 -8.07
N ARG A 621 27.33 -15.89 -7.51
CA ARG A 621 26.91 -15.77 -6.10
C ARG A 621 25.38 -15.93 -6.07
N PHE A 622 24.83 -16.61 -5.07
CA PHE A 622 23.39 -16.62 -4.83
C PHE A 622 22.89 -15.20 -4.52
N ASP A 623 21.76 -14.78 -5.10
CA ASP A 623 21.32 -13.36 -5.15
C ASP A 623 20.03 -13.11 -4.33
N ASP A 624 19.83 -13.86 -3.24
CA ASP A 624 18.74 -13.72 -2.26
C ASP A 624 19.21 -14.18 -0.86
N GLU A 625 18.38 -14.10 0.17
CA GLU A 625 18.63 -14.61 1.52
C GLU A 625 18.28 -16.11 1.62
N PRO A 626 19.26 -17.03 1.75
CA PRO A 626 19.02 -18.46 1.58
C PRO A 626 18.01 -19.07 2.57
N GLU A 627 18.07 -18.66 3.83
CA GLU A 627 17.19 -19.11 4.91
C GLU A 627 15.72 -18.83 4.62
N THR A 628 15.45 -17.69 3.96
CA THR A 628 14.11 -17.24 3.56
C THR A 628 13.72 -17.91 2.24
N TYR A 629 14.60 -17.89 1.23
CA TYR A 629 14.31 -18.44 -0.10
C TYR A 629 14.00 -19.94 -0.05
N PHE A 630 14.76 -20.73 0.72
CA PHE A 630 14.52 -22.19 0.81
C PHE A 630 13.36 -22.59 1.73
N ALA A 631 12.68 -21.63 2.39
CA ALA A 631 11.61 -21.92 3.35
C ALA A 631 10.43 -22.71 2.74
N PHE A 632 10.02 -22.40 1.50
CA PHE A 632 8.94 -23.12 0.81
C PHE A 632 9.35 -24.54 0.34
N ALA A 633 10.64 -24.77 0.10
CA ALA A 633 11.16 -26.03 -0.43
C ALA A 633 11.38 -27.09 0.67
N ARG A 634 11.76 -26.65 1.89
CA ARG A 634 12.02 -27.53 3.04
C ARG A 634 10.89 -28.53 3.36
N PRO A 635 9.59 -28.17 3.36
CA PRO A 635 8.49 -29.13 3.58
C PRO A 635 8.36 -30.25 2.54
N HIS A 636 8.98 -30.09 1.36
CA HIS A 636 8.96 -31.08 0.29
C HIS A 636 10.18 -32.03 0.32
N VAL A 637 11.26 -31.66 1.02
CA VAL A 637 12.47 -32.48 1.16
C VAL A 637 12.15 -33.82 1.83
N GLY A 638 12.62 -34.92 1.25
CA GLY A 638 12.37 -36.27 1.76
C GLY A 638 11.04 -36.90 1.31
N THR A 639 10.22 -36.20 0.52
CA THR A 639 9.11 -36.83 -0.22
C THR A 639 9.68 -37.73 -1.33
N PRO A 640 9.38 -39.04 -1.38
CA PRO A 640 9.88 -39.91 -2.44
C PRO A 640 9.21 -39.57 -3.78
N VAL A 641 10.00 -39.31 -4.83
CA VAL A 641 9.49 -39.06 -6.18
C VAL A 641 9.27 -40.38 -6.91
N GLU A 642 8.06 -40.60 -7.42
CA GLU A 642 7.70 -41.83 -8.14
C GLU A 642 8.61 -42.04 -9.39
N PRO A 643 9.08 -43.26 -9.71
CA PRO A 643 9.99 -43.49 -10.83
C PRO A 643 9.49 -42.99 -12.20
N SER A 644 8.18 -42.99 -12.42
CA SER A 644 7.50 -42.38 -13.59
C SER A 644 7.74 -40.86 -13.65
N VAL A 645 7.45 -40.16 -12.56
CA VAL A 645 7.72 -38.72 -12.38
C VAL A 645 9.22 -38.43 -12.48
N ARG A 646 10.08 -39.27 -11.90
CA ARG A 646 11.55 -39.10 -11.90
C ARG A 646 12.13 -39.22 -13.32
N ALA A 647 11.55 -40.06 -14.18
CA ALA A 647 11.88 -40.09 -15.62
C ALA A 647 11.43 -38.81 -16.34
N VAL A 648 10.20 -38.32 -16.07
CA VAL A 648 9.70 -37.04 -16.62
C VAL A 648 10.56 -35.86 -16.19
N LEU A 649 10.92 -35.75 -14.91
CA LEU A 649 11.80 -34.68 -14.40
C LEU A 649 13.19 -34.70 -15.06
N SER A 650 13.72 -35.90 -15.36
CA SER A 650 15.01 -36.02 -16.06
C SER A 650 14.88 -35.54 -17.51
N HIS A 651 13.81 -35.92 -18.21
CA HIS A 651 13.50 -35.41 -19.54
C HIS A 651 13.27 -33.88 -19.55
N LEU A 652 12.65 -33.32 -18.51
CA LEU A 652 12.46 -31.87 -18.32
C LEU A 652 13.77 -31.13 -17.95
N ALA A 653 14.79 -31.82 -17.43
CA ALA A 653 16.11 -31.23 -17.19
C ALA A 653 16.95 -31.19 -18.48
N GLU A 654 16.84 -32.22 -19.34
CA GLU A 654 17.48 -32.29 -20.64
C GLU A 654 16.82 -31.34 -21.66
N THR A 655 15.49 -31.33 -21.72
CA THR A 655 14.71 -30.34 -22.48
C THR A 655 14.69 -29.02 -21.73
N ARG A 656 15.85 -28.33 -21.67
CA ARG A 656 15.96 -26.94 -21.21
C ARG A 656 14.77 -26.14 -21.75
N PRO A 657 14.10 -25.31 -20.92
CA PRO A 657 13.28 -24.24 -21.48
C PRO A 657 14.15 -23.45 -22.45
N GLU A 658 13.56 -22.81 -23.45
CA GLU A 658 14.32 -21.82 -24.22
C GLU A 658 14.57 -20.60 -23.33
N THR A 659 15.61 -20.69 -22.49
CA THR A 659 16.26 -19.59 -21.76
C THR A 659 17.03 -18.72 -22.73
N ARG A 660 16.30 -18.26 -23.74
CA ARG A 660 16.47 -16.93 -24.31
C ARG A 660 16.08 -15.99 -23.18
N ASN A 661 17.08 -15.38 -22.53
CA ASN A 661 16.90 -14.11 -21.83
C ASN A 661 15.95 -13.28 -22.69
N ASP A 662 14.81 -12.83 -22.15
CA ASP A 662 13.78 -12.30 -23.02
C ASP A 662 14.37 -11.17 -23.87
N PRO A 663 14.21 -11.25 -25.21
CA PRO A 663 15.05 -10.50 -26.17
C PRO A 663 14.77 -8.99 -26.16
N VAL A 664 13.94 -8.56 -25.21
CA VAL A 664 13.32 -7.27 -25.04
C VAL A 664 13.27 -6.91 -23.54
N ASP A 665 13.54 -5.64 -23.27
CA ASP A 665 13.22 -4.95 -22.03
C ASP A 665 11.83 -4.31 -22.21
N LYS A 666 10.88 -4.62 -21.32
CA LYS A 666 9.47 -4.20 -21.44
C LYS A 666 9.06 -3.37 -20.23
N THR A 667 8.95 -2.07 -20.44
CA THR A 667 8.56 -1.05 -19.45
C THR A 667 7.17 -0.52 -19.78
N VAL A 668 6.43 -0.04 -18.77
CA VAL A 668 5.09 0.55 -18.95
C VAL A 668 5.04 1.86 -18.17
N GLU A 669 4.81 2.96 -18.87
CA GLU A 669 4.81 4.32 -18.35
C GLU A 669 3.48 4.99 -18.73
N GLY A 670 2.54 5.03 -17.80
CA GLY A 670 1.19 5.55 -18.05
C GLY A 670 0.42 4.70 -19.07
N ASP A 671 -0.05 5.31 -20.15
CA ASP A 671 -0.73 4.64 -21.27
C ASP A 671 0.23 4.02 -22.30
N THR A 672 1.54 4.13 -22.06
CA THR A 672 2.59 3.83 -23.03
C THR A 672 3.43 2.64 -22.59
N THR A 673 3.27 1.51 -23.29
CA THR A 673 4.18 0.37 -23.15
C THR A 673 5.37 0.53 -24.07
N ARG A 674 6.59 0.42 -23.54
CA ARG A 674 7.85 0.50 -24.28
C ARG A 674 8.53 -0.88 -24.30
N VAL A 675 8.76 -1.40 -25.51
CA VAL A 675 9.40 -2.69 -25.78
C VAL A 675 10.72 -2.43 -26.50
N ARG A 676 11.84 -2.65 -25.81
CA ARG A 676 13.19 -2.34 -26.28
C ARG A 676 13.99 -3.60 -26.54
N LEU A 677 14.35 -3.89 -27.79
CA LEU A 677 15.23 -5.02 -28.09
C LEU A 677 16.60 -4.85 -27.42
N GLN A 678 17.06 -5.93 -26.79
CA GLN A 678 18.41 -6.10 -26.25
C GLN A 678 19.28 -7.01 -27.13
N THR A 679 18.69 -7.62 -28.17
CA THR A 679 19.38 -8.49 -29.14
C THR A 679 18.99 -8.17 -30.59
N LYS A 680 19.59 -8.88 -31.55
CA LYS A 680 19.28 -8.74 -32.97
C LYS A 680 17.85 -9.14 -33.28
N LEU A 681 17.23 -8.46 -34.24
CA LEU A 681 15.87 -8.78 -34.69
C LEU A 681 15.93 -10.00 -35.62
N THR A 682 15.37 -11.13 -35.18
CA THR A 682 15.35 -12.41 -35.91
C THR A 682 13.91 -12.95 -36.04
N ALA A 683 13.68 -13.87 -36.99
CA ALA A 683 12.34 -14.36 -37.36
C ALA A 683 11.69 -15.30 -36.32
N ASP A 684 12.48 -15.79 -35.39
CA ASP A 684 12.17 -16.74 -34.31
C ASP A 684 11.98 -16.05 -32.95
N LEU A 685 11.89 -14.71 -32.93
CA LEU A 685 11.46 -13.94 -31.77
C LEU A 685 9.95 -14.15 -31.55
N ARG A 686 9.55 -14.51 -30.32
CA ARG A 686 8.17 -14.88 -29.97
C ARG A 686 7.28 -13.63 -29.81
N TRP A 687 7.00 -12.91 -30.89
CA TRP A 687 6.28 -11.63 -30.86
C TRP A 687 4.93 -11.64 -30.14
N LYS A 688 4.15 -12.73 -30.25
CA LYS A 688 2.89 -12.86 -29.50
C LYS A 688 3.10 -12.80 -27.98
N ARG A 689 4.23 -13.32 -27.46
CA ARG A 689 4.61 -13.27 -26.04
C ARG A 689 5.13 -11.87 -25.68
N ILE A 690 6.03 -11.32 -26.50
CA ILE A 690 6.61 -9.97 -26.35
C ILE A 690 5.50 -8.90 -26.24
N PHE A 691 4.49 -8.98 -27.10
CA PHE A 691 3.37 -8.04 -27.15
C PHE A 691 2.12 -8.51 -26.37
N ASP A 692 2.22 -9.54 -25.53
CA ASP A 692 1.08 -9.97 -24.70
C ASP A 692 0.71 -8.88 -23.67
N GLY A 693 -0.59 -8.62 -23.50
CA GLY A 693 -1.09 -7.57 -22.61
C GLY A 693 -0.54 -6.16 -22.93
N VAL A 694 -0.34 -5.84 -24.22
CA VAL A 694 -0.03 -4.47 -24.67
C VAL A 694 -1.28 -3.84 -25.25
N GLU A 695 -1.73 -2.76 -24.60
CA GLU A 695 -2.89 -1.97 -25.00
C GLU A 695 -2.48 -0.48 -25.01
N GLY A 696 -3.21 0.37 -25.75
CA GLY A 696 -2.95 1.81 -25.78
C GLY A 696 -1.77 2.21 -26.66
N ASN A 697 -0.80 2.94 -26.14
CA ASN A 697 0.38 3.38 -26.91
C ASN A 697 1.51 2.36 -26.80
N LEU A 698 2.09 1.97 -27.94
CA LEU A 698 3.26 1.08 -28.00
C LEU A 698 4.46 1.79 -28.63
N VAL A 699 5.59 1.81 -27.92
CA VAL A 699 6.90 2.20 -28.46
C VAL A 699 7.77 0.95 -28.62
N VAL A 700 8.18 0.63 -29.84
CA VAL A 700 9.15 -0.44 -30.11
C VAL A 700 10.50 0.16 -30.44
N ASP A 701 11.47 -0.05 -29.55
CA ASP A 701 12.82 0.48 -29.63
C ASP A 701 13.76 -0.60 -30.17
N LEU A 702 14.18 -0.40 -31.42
CA LEU A 702 14.92 -1.36 -32.25
C LEU A 702 16.45 -1.22 -32.08
N GLY A 703 16.93 -0.55 -31.04
CA GLY A 703 18.34 -0.14 -30.91
C GLY A 703 19.39 -1.27 -30.96
N ALA A 704 19.05 -2.50 -30.57
CA ALA A 704 19.92 -3.67 -30.67
C ALA A 704 19.68 -4.55 -31.91
N ALA A 705 18.68 -4.23 -32.74
CA ALA A 705 18.16 -5.09 -33.81
C ALA A 705 19.20 -5.49 -34.88
N GLY A 706 20.26 -4.70 -35.06
CA GLY A 706 21.27 -4.92 -36.09
C GLY A 706 20.72 -4.72 -37.50
N ALA A 707 21.12 -5.57 -38.46
CA ALA A 707 20.61 -5.54 -39.84
C ALA A 707 19.74 -6.78 -40.10
N PRO A 708 18.40 -6.70 -39.91
CA PRO A 708 17.52 -7.85 -40.02
C PRO A 708 17.20 -8.27 -41.46
N ASP A 709 17.09 -9.59 -41.65
CA ASP A 709 16.59 -10.19 -42.87
C ASP A 709 15.07 -9.94 -43.09
N ALA A 710 14.57 -10.30 -44.27
CA ALA A 710 13.18 -10.05 -44.64
C ALA A 710 12.15 -10.91 -43.87
N SER A 711 12.56 -12.04 -43.30
CA SER A 711 11.71 -12.89 -42.45
C SER A 711 11.60 -12.34 -41.03
N ALA A 712 12.68 -11.79 -40.47
CA ALA A 712 12.69 -11.12 -39.18
C ALA A 712 11.74 -9.91 -39.14
N VAL A 713 11.75 -9.10 -40.19
CA VAL A 713 10.82 -7.95 -40.30
C VAL A 713 9.37 -8.42 -40.44
N ARG A 714 9.08 -9.43 -41.26
CA ARG A 714 7.73 -10.02 -41.37
C ARG A 714 7.20 -10.64 -40.07
N ALA A 715 8.08 -11.20 -39.24
CA ALA A 715 7.69 -11.73 -37.93
C ALA A 715 7.23 -10.60 -36.99
N LEU A 716 7.96 -9.47 -36.97
CA LEU A 716 7.57 -8.27 -36.22
C LEU A 716 6.27 -7.65 -36.77
N GLU A 717 6.11 -7.56 -38.09
CA GLU A 717 4.89 -7.10 -38.75
C GLU A 717 3.67 -7.94 -38.35
N ALA A 718 3.77 -9.27 -38.41
CA ALA A 718 2.70 -10.18 -38.00
C ALA A 718 2.37 -10.05 -36.50
N GLY A 719 3.39 -9.85 -35.66
CA GLY A 719 3.22 -9.61 -34.22
C GLY A 719 2.45 -8.32 -33.91
N LEU A 720 2.88 -7.20 -34.49
CA LEU A 720 2.21 -5.91 -34.31
C LEU A 720 0.81 -5.88 -34.93
N SER A 721 0.61 -6.56 -36.06
CA SER A 721 -0.71 -6.66 -36.71
C SER A 721 -1.70 -7.49 -35.89
N ALA A 722 -1.23 -8.45 -35.10
CA ALA A 722 -2.09 -9.33 -34.29
C ALA A 722 -2.74 -8.61 -33.09
N ILE A 723 -2.10 -7.56 -32.56
CA ILE A 723 -2.63 -6.71 -31.47
C ILE A 723 -3.06 -5.30 -31.97
N ALA A 724 -3.09 -5.09 -33.29
CA ALA A 724 -3.49 -3.82 -33.88
C ALA A 724 -4.88 -3.29 -33.47
N PRO A 725 -5.90 -4.13 -33.13
CA PRO A 725 -7.18 -3.63 -32.63
C PRO A 725 -7.09 -2.90 -31.27
N ASP A 726 -6.11 -3.28 -30.46
CA ASP A 726 -5.98 -2.88 -29.05
C ASP A 726 -4.99 -1.70 -28.87
N LEU A 727 -4.36 -1.28 -29.98
CA LEU A 727 -3.37 -0.20 -30.05
C LEU A 727 -3.99 1.12 -30.52
N SER A 728 -3.71 2.20 -29.79
CA SER A 728 -4.03 3.58 -30.16
C SER A 728 -2.90 4.26 -30.94
N ARG A 729 -1.64 3.86 -30.71
CA ARG A 729 -0.46 4.38 -31.42
C ARG A 729 0.68 3.36 -31.44
N VAL A 730 1.40 3.29 -32.55
CA VAL A 730 2.65 2.51 -32.67
C VAL A 730 3.81 3.41 -33.05
N THR A 731 4.86 3.46 -32.23
CA THR A 731 6.05 4.28 -32.46
C THR A 731 7.27 3.39 -32.62
N LEU A 732 8.05 3.55 -33.70
CA LEU A 732 9.36 2.92 -33.83
C LEU A 732 10.48 3.90 -33.46
N GLU A 733 11.37 3.46 -32.59
CA GLU A 733 12.61 4.16 -32.24
C GLU A 733 13.85 3.36 -32.65
N ARG A 734 14.94 4.09 -32.94
CA ARG A 734 16.25 3.53 -33.33
C ARG A 734 16.15 2.49 -34.47
N CYS A 735 15.23 2.69 -35.41
CA CYS A 735 15.00 1.77 -36.51
C CYS A 735 16.24 1.64 -37.42
N PRO A 736 16.78 0.43 -37.65
CA PRO A 736 17.93 0.24 -38.54
C PRO A 736 17.65 0.68 -39.98
N GLU A 737 18.63 1.27 -40.67
CA GLU A 737 18.48 1.69 -42.08
C GLU A 737 17.95 0.55 -42.98
N ALA A 738 18.41 -0.68 -42.76
CA ALA A 738 17.99 -1.88 -43.49
C ALA A 738 16.51 -2.29 -43.31
N MET A 739 15.74 -1.58 -42.46
CA MET A 739 14.29 -1.73 -42.30
C MET A 739 13.48 -0.61 -42.97
N LEU A 740 14.07 0.56 -43.25
CA LEU A 740 13.31 1.75 -43.71
C LEU A 740 12.50 1.48 -44.98
N ASP A 741 13.14 0.81 -45.96
CA ASP A 741 12.54 0.42 -47.24
C ASP A 741 11.46 -0.68 -47.10
N LYS A 742 11.24 -1.22 -45.89
CA LYS A 742 10.27 -2.30 -45.58
C LYS A 742 9.09 -1.82 -44.71
N LEU A 743 9.12 -0.61 -44.15
CA LEU A 743 8.11 -0.13 -43.18
C LEU A 743 6.69 0.06 -43.76
N GLU A 744 6.45 -0.22 -45.05
CA GLU A 744 5.18 0.03 -45.72
C GLU A 744 4.00 -0.72 -45.10
N ALA A 745 4.17 -1.99 -44.71
CA ALA A 745 3.13 -2.76 -44.03
C ALA A 745 2.79 -2.18 -42.64
N LEU A 746 3.79 -1.69 -41.90
CA LEU A 746 3.60 -1.13 -40.55
C LEU A 746 2.86 0.21 -40.56
N ARG A 747 2.86 0.96 -41.68
CA ARG A 747 2.08 2.21 -41.83
C ARG A 747 0.56 2.01 -41.74
N ALA A 748 0.08 0.78 -41.87
CA ALA A 748 -1.34 0.45 -41.72
C ALA A 748 -1.79 0.37 -40.25
N LEU A 749 -0.86 0.32 -39.29
CA LEU A 749 -1.16 0.22 -37.86
C LEU A 749 -1.68 1.55 -37.29
N PRO A 750 -2.51 1.52 -36.23
CA PRO A 750 -3.03 2.73 -35.61
C PRO A 750 -1.93 3.71 -35.18
N GLY A 751 -2.08 4.96 -35.60
CA GLY A 751 -1.18 6.05 -35.23
C GLY A 751 0.30 5.83 -35.55
N PHE A 752 0.66 5.01 -36.55
CA PHE A 752 2.05 4.63 -36.81
C PHE A 752 2.99 5.85 -36.99
N GLN A 753 4.08 5.87 -36.22
CA GLN A 753 5.13 6.89 -36.26
C GLN A 753 6.52 6.24 -36.27
N LEU A 754 7.42 6.75 -37.12
CA LEU A 754 8.86 6.48 -37.02
C LEU A 754 9.49 7.69 -36.33
N ALA A 755 9.88 7.57 -35.06
CA ALA A 755 10.42 8.66 -34.25
C ALA A 755 11.95 8.81 -34.39
N SER A 756 12.68 7.72 -34.66
CA SER A 756 14.12 7.78 -34.90
C SER A 756 14.68 6.59 -35.66
N ALA A 757 15.79 6.81 -36.37
CA ALA A 757 16.52 5.80 -37.14
C ALA A 757 18.01 5.73 -36.74
N MET A 758 18.62 4.58 -37.00
CA MET A 758 20.06 4.34 -36.91
C MET A 758 20.62 4.24 -38.34
N MET A 759 21.32 5.29 -38.75
CA MET A 759 21.89 5.46 -40.09
C MET A 759 23.40 5.24 -40.09
N ASP A 760 23.99 4.80 -41.21
CA ASP A 760 25.45 4.77 -41.33
C ASP A 760 26.02 6.16 -41.60
N GLY A 761 26.93 6.61 -40.73
CA GLY A 761 27.65 7.88 -40.86
C GLY A 761 29.17 7.70 -40.90
N PHE A 762 29.87 8.64 -41.51
CA PHE A 762 31.34 8.67 -41.55
C PHE A 762 31.87 9.91 -40.82
N CYS A 763 32.90 9.75 -40.00
CA CYS A 763 33.54 10.87 -39.31
C CYS A 763 34.83 11.31 -40.02
N PRO A 764 34.84 12.44 -40.75
CA PRO A 764 36.02 12.89 -41.48
C PRO A 764 37.21 13.25 -40.57
N SER A 765 36.96 13.61 -39.30
CA SER A 765 38.01 13.94 -38.32
C SER A 765 38.50 12.75 -37.50
N CYS A 766 37.90 11.56 -37.65
CA CYS A 766 38.37 10.32 -37.02
C CYS A 766 38.68 9.20 -38.02
N ASP A 767 38.47 9.45 -39.33
CA ASP A 767 38.68 8.52 -40.44
C ASP A 767 38.02 7.13 -40.26
N VAL A 768 36.81 7.11 -39.68
CA VAL A 768 36.08 5.86 -39.39
C VAL A 768 34.56 5.99 -39.53
N PRO A 769 33.86 4.91 -39.92
CA PRO A 769 32.41 4.83 -39.86
C PRO A 769 31.90 4.82 -38.40
N ARG A 770 30.69 5.33 -38.21
CA ARG A 770 29.96 5.48 -36.94
C ARG A 770 28.46 5.44 -37.20
N ALA A 771 27.74 4.59 -36.47
CA ALA A 771 26.28 4.64 -36.48
C ALA A 771 25.79 6.01 -35.93
N ALA A 772 25.03 6.73 -36.74
CA ALA A 772 24.40 8.00 -36.41
C ALA A 772 22.96 7.76 -35.95
N TYR A 773 22.60 8.26 -34.77
CA TYR A 773 21.20 8.34 -34.35
C TYR A 773 20.58 9.59 -34.98
N VAL A 774 19.46 9.42 -35.66
CA VAL A 774 18.73 10.51 -36.32
C VAL A 774 17.29 10.54 -35.80
N SER A 775 16.96 11.60 -35.05
CA SER A 775 15.59 11.92 -34.67
C SER A 775 14.83 12.45 -35.88
N THR A 776 13.63 11.92 -36.15
CA THR A 776 12.83 12.33 -37.32
C THR A 776 12.06 13.61 -37.08
N SER A 777 11.63 13.87 -35.84
CA SER A 777 10.88 15.07 -35.45
C SER A 777 11.81 16.29 -35.30
N GLU A 778 12.94 16.12 -34.61
CA GLU A 778 13.94 17.18 -34.37
C GLU A 778 14.59 17.69 -35.67
N HIS A 779 14.59 16.88 -36.72
CA HIS A 779 15.22 17.19 -38.00
C HIS A 779 14.25 17.14 -39.19
N ALA A 780 12.94 17.21 -38.93
CA ALA A 780 11.89 16.97 -39.93
C ALA A 780 12.06 17.78 -41.22
N GLU A 781 12.29 19.10 -41.14
CA GLU A 781 12.49 19.97 -42.31
C GLU A 781 13.76 19.62 -43.10
N VAL A 782 14.83 19.24 -42.40
CA VAL A 782 16.13 18.92 -43.00
C VAL A 782 16.04 17.58 -43.74
N ILE A 783 15.46 16.57 -43.09
CA ILE A 783 15.17 15.24 -43.67
C ILE A 783 14.21 15.36 -44.86
N ALA A 784 13.10 16.09 -44.73
CA ALA A 784 12.14 16.30 -45.82
C ALA A 784 12.75 17.03 -47.03
N SER A 785 13.76 17.88 -46.80
CA SER A 785 14.54 18.51 -47.88
C SER A 785 15.63 17.61 -48.51
N GLY A 786 15.68 16.32 -48.14
CA GLY A 786 16.65 15.34 -48.65
C GLY A 786 18.09 15.56 -48.17
N ARG A 787 18.30 16.36 -47.12
CA ARG A 787 19.63 16.72 -46.60
C ARG A 787 19.94 15.98 -45.31
N ALA A 788 21.20 15.62 -45.11
CA ALA A 788 21.66 15.01 -43.86
C ALA A 788 21.69 16.04 -42.71
N PRO A 789 21.11 15.73 -41.54
CA PRO A 789 21.27 16.54 -40.34
C PRO A 789 22.69 16.41 -39.75
N ALA A 790 23.17 17.46 -39.08
CA ALA A 790 24.54 17.56 -38.59
C ALA A 790 24.76 16.83 -37.25
N VAL A 791 24.63 15.49 -37.25
CA VAL A 791 24.83 14.66 -36.05
C VAL A 791 26.33 14.66 -35.66
N PRO A 792 26.71 15.03 -34.43
CA PRO A 792 28.11 15.12 -34.01
C PRO A 792 28.72 13.74 -33.70
N CYS A 793 29.99 13.56 -34.05
CA CYS A 793 30.74 12.34 -33.73
C CYS A 793 31.01 12.23 -32.22
N LYS A 794 30.47 11.18 -31.59
CA LYS A 794 30.64 10.87 -30.15
C LYS A 794 32.10 10.72 -29.65
N ARG A 795 33.12 10.76 -30.53
CA ARG A 795 34.55 10.74 -30.17
C ARG A 795 35.24 12.11 -30.24
N CYS A 796 34.80 13.02 -31.11
CA CYS A 796 35.54 14.26 -31.41
C CYS A 796 34.67 15.50 -31.69
N GLY A 797 33.35 15.39 -31.61
CA GLY A 797 32.41 16.50 -31.86
C GLY A 797 32.18 16.87 -33.33
N ALA A 798 33.13 16.57 -34.23
CA ALA A 798 33.00 16.86 -35.67
C ALA A 798 31.73 16.22 -36.28
N PRO A 799 31.02 16.90 -37.19
CA PRO A 799 29.79 16.38 -37.80
C PRO A 799 30.06 15.12 -38.63
N LEU A 800 29.11 14.18 -38.58
CA LEU A 800 29.13 12.96 -39.37
C LEU A 800 28.54 13.22 -40.78
N THR A 801 29.19 12.71 -41.80
CA THR A 801 28.60 12.59 -43.14
C THR A 801 27.67 11.38 -43.15
N ILE A 802 26.35 11.59 -43.09
CA ILE A 802 25.35 10.52 -42.99
C ILE A 802 24.95 10.03 -44.40
N ALA A 803 25.05 8.72 -44.64
CA ALA A 803 24.58 8.07 -45.86
C ALA A 803 23.07 7.78 -45.80
N GLY A 804 22.49 7.30 -46.91
CA GLY A 804 21.13 6.75 -46.93
C GLY A 804 19.98 7.74 -46.66
N ILE A 805 20.24 9.03 -46.45
CA ILE A 805 19.25 10.00 -45.95
C ILE A 805 17.96 10.08 -46.80
N SER A 806 18.05 9.89 -48.11
CA SER A 806 16.89 9.84 -49.00
C SER A 806 15.91 8.72 -48.63
N ARG A 807 16.39 7.56 -48.16
CA ARG A 807 15.53 6.48 -47.64
C ARG A 807 14.78 6.91 -46.40
N LEU A 808 15.44 7.64 -45.49
CA LEU A 808 14.79 8.16 -44.29
C LEU A 808 13.77 9.27 -44.62
N ALA A 809 14.05 10.10 -45.63
CA ALA A 809 13.10 11.08 -46.16
C ALA A 809 11.87 10.40 -46.77
N GLU A 810 12.04 9.39 -47.62
CA GLU A 810 10.93 8.61 -48.18
C GLU A 810 10.17 7.84 -47.08
N ALA A 811 10.88 7.27 -46.11
CA ALA A 811 10.28 6.57 -44.98
C ALA A 811 9.48 7.48 -44.04
N THR A 812 9.79 8.78 -43.98
CA THR A 812 9.03 9.76 -43.17
C THR A 812 7.92 10.48 -43.94
N THR A 813 7.96 10.50 -45.28
CA THR A 813 7.03 11.30 -46.11
C THR A 813 5.99 10.48 -46.89
N ARG A 814 6.18 9.18 -47.13
CA ARG A 814 5.19 8.37 -47.88
C ARG A 814 3.90 8.12 -47.08
N PRO A 815 2.71 8.47 -47.61
CA PRO A 815 1.42 8.18 -46.96
C PRO A 815 1.08 6.68 -47.02
N ALA A 816 0.23 6.22 -46.10
CA ALA A 816 -0.17 4.82 -46.02
C ALA A 816 -1.10 4.40 -47.18
N VAL A 817 -0.68 3.39 -47.96
CA VAL A 817 -1.51 2.79 -49.01
C VAL A 817 -2.43 1.74 -48.39
N ARG A 818 -3.75 1.97 -48.42
CA ARG A 818 -4.73 0.95 -48.02
C ARG A 818 -4.86 -0.10 -49.12
N SER A 819 -4.33 -1.30 -48.90
CA SER A 819 -4.70 -2.48 -49.66
C SER A 819 -6.13 -2.90 -49.31
N GLU A 820 -7.03 -2.97 -50.28
CA GLU A 820 -8.35 -3.58 -50.08
C GLU A 820 -8.19 -5.09 -49.77
N PRO A 821 -9.00 -5.69 -48.88
CA PRO A 821 -8.91 -7.11 -48.58
C PRO A 821 -9.25 -7.96 -49.81
N GLN A 822 -8.35 -8.86 -50.22
CA GLN A 822 -8.72 -9.90 -51.18
C GLN A 822 -9.77 -10.83 -50.55
N PRO A 823 -10.90 -11.11 -51.24
CA PRO A 823 -11.90 -12.03 -50.71
C PRO A 823 -11.33 -13.44 -50.57
N VAL A 824 -11.35 -13.99 -49.34
CA VAL A 824 -11.09 -15.42 -49.12
C VAL A 824 -12.20 -16.22 -49.79
N ALA A 825 -11.84 -17.18 -50.63
CA ALA A 825 -12.78 -17.92 -51.45
C ALA A 825 -13.72 -18.80 -50.58
N ILE A 826 -15.02 -18.50 -50.63
CA ILE A 826 -16.06 -19.34 -50.03
C ILE A 826 -16.28 -20.57 -50.95
N PRO A 827 -16.22 -21.82 -50.43
CA PRO A 827 -16.58 -23.00 -51.21
C PRO A 827 -18.03 -22.93 -51.70
N ALA A 828 -18.25 -23.15 -53.00
CA ALA A 828 -19.53 -22.85 -53.63
C ALA A 828 -20.64 -23.86 -53.29
N ALA A 829 -21.78 -23.36 -52.81
CA ALA A 829 -23.04 -24.11 -52.76
C ALA A 829 -24.27 -23.20 -52.96
N VAL A 830 -25.11 -23.56 -53.95
CA VAL A 830 -26.44 -22.96 -54.27
C VAL A 830 -26.40 -21.52 -54.86
N ARG A 831 -27.44 -21.14 -55.60
CA ARG A 831 -27.51 -19.97 -56.51
C ARG A 831 -28.80 -19.13 -56.31
N THR A 832 -28.85 -17.98 -57.01
CA THR A 832 -30.01 -17.11 -57.35
C THR A 832 -30.46 -16.09 -56.29
N ALA A 833 -30.94 -14.87 -56.63
CA ALA A 833 -30.79 -14.02 -57.84
C ALA A 833 -31.33 -12.56 -57.56
N ALA A 834 -30.98 -11.58 -58.43
CA ALA A 834 -31.60 -10.24 -58.60
C ALA A 834 -31.43 -9.18 -57.46
N ASP A 835 -31.49 -7.84 -57.68
CA ASP A 835 -31.17 -6.97 -58.85
C ASP A 835 -31.11 -5.45 -58.45
N SER A 836 -30.39 -4.62 -59.24
CA SER A 836 -30.46 -3.12 -59.36
C SER A 836 -29.94 -2.19 -58.22
N GLY A 837 -29.59 -0.91 -58.50
CA GLY A 837 -29.00 0.04 -57.51
C GLY A 837 -28.77 1.53 -57.90
N ASN A 838 -27.67 1.89 -58.61
CA ASN A 838 -27.33 3.22 -59.21
C ASN A 838 -27.02 4.50 -58.34
N ARG A 839 -25.80 5.08 -58.51
CA ARG A 839 -25.45 6.54 -58.68
C ARG A 839 -25.57 7.52 -57.44
N ARG A 840 -24.94 8.73 -57.34
CA ARG A 840 -23.92 9.50 -58.13
C ARG A 840 -23.23 10.66 -57.32
N TRP A 841 -21.88 10.75 -57.40
CA TRP A 841 -21.00 11.91 -57.78
C TRP A 841 -20.99 13.32 -57.10
N ARG A 842 -19.79 13.65 -56.55
CA ARG A 842 -18.89 14.85 -56.72
C ARG A 842 -19.11 16.22 -56.04
N SER A 843 -17.97 16.84 -55.72
CA SER A 843 -17.69 18.20 -55.18
C SER A 843 -16.71 19.00 -56.09
N PRO A 844 -16.31 20.24 -55.73
CA PRO A 844 -14.93 20.72 -56.00
C PRO A 844 -14.27 21.56 -54.87
N MET A 845 -12.99 21.98 -55.07
CA MET A 845 -12.08 22.66 -54.11
C MET A 845 -11.60 24.06 -54.55
N VAL A 846 -10.95 24.83 -53.65
CA VAL A 846 -10.02 25.98 -53.91
C VAL A 846 -8.84 25.93 -52.89
N VAL A 847 -7.72 26.67 -53.10
CA VAL A 847 -6.36 26.44 -52.52
C VAL A 847 -5.59 27.75 -52.20
N VAL A 848 -4.39 27.66 -51.54
CA VAL A 848 -3.28 28.68 -51.34
C VAL A 848 -3.30 29.44 -49.99
N GLY A 849 -2.20 29.79 -49.26
CA GLY A 849 -0.72 29.79 -49.50
C GLY A 849 0.17 29.80 -48.21
N ALA A 850 1.45 30.25 -48.23
CA ALA A 850 2.49 29.89 -47.20
C ALA A 850 3.56 30.96 -46.79
N ALA A 851 4.27 30.75 -45.65
CA ALA A 851 5.48 31.44 -45.08
C ALA A 851 5.95 30.71 -43.76
N SER A 852 7.07 30.93 -43.01
CA SER A 852 8.50 31.33 -43.22
C SER A 852 9.32 31.23 -41.88
N ALA A 853 10.68 31.10 -41.88
CA ALA A 853 11.58 30.96 -40.68
C ALA A 853 13.05 31.43 -40.99
N ALA A 854 14.15 31.39 -40.19
CA ALA A 854 14.58 30.93 -38.82
C ALA A 854 15.97 31.57 -38.43
N PHE A 855 16.47 31.55 -37.15
CA PHE A 855 17.90 31.86 -36.77
C PHE A 855 18.39 31.28 -35.39
N ALA A 856 19.71 31.26 -35.11
CA ALA A 856 20.41 30.62 -33.93
C ALA A 856 21.56 31.50 -33.32
N LEU A 857 22.58 31.14 -32.47
CA LEU A 857 23.31 29.88 -32.09
C LEU A 857 24.28 30.13 -30.85
N SER A 858 25.11 29.13 -30.43
CA SER A 858 26.43 29.19 -29.68
C SER A 858 26.52 29.06 -28.12
N LEU A 859 27.62 28.59 -27.45
CA LEU A 859 28.70 27.59 -27.74
C LEU A 859 29.67 27.25 -26.52
N VAL A 860 30.04 25.96 -26.32
CA VAL A 860 31.29 25.34 -25.75
C VAL A 860 31.69 25.33 -24.24
N ALA A 861 32.31 24.19 -23.86
CA ALA A 861 32.65 23.63 -22.54
C ALA A 861 34.13 23.76 -22.07
N TYR A 862 34.47 23.15 -20.91
CA TYR A 862 35.83 22.61 -20.59
C TYR A 862 35.79 21.33 -19.73
N LEU A 863 36.94 20.64 -19.52
CA LEU A 863 37.04 19.26 -19.03
C LEU A 863 37.96 19.02 -17.79
N GLY A 864 37.43 18.28 -16.80
CA GLY A 864 37.96 16.98 -16.32
C GLY A 864 39.19 16.87 -15.38
N THR A 865 39.10 15.95 -14.39
CA THR A 865 40.20 15.20 -13.74
C THR A 865 39.69 13.84 -13.18
N ARG A 866 40.57 12.96 -12.64
CA ARG A 866 40.28 11.55 -12.27
C ARG A 866 40.61 11.20 -10.77
N PRO A 867 40.24 9.99 -10.25
CA PRO A 867 40.00 9.74 -8.82
C PRO A 867 41.04 8.85 -8.08
N PRO A 868 40.85 8.62 -6.76
CA PRO A 868 41.31 7.43 -6.02
C PRO A 868 40.14 6.58 -5.40
N PRO A 869 40.37 5.36 -4.86
CA PRO A 869 39.30 4.38 -4.56
C PRO A 869 39.21 3.77 -3.13
N ALA A 870 38.00 3.32 -2.74
CA ALA A 870 37.67 2.24 -1.76
C ALA A 870 38.06 2.47 -0.26
N PRO A 871 37.64 1.62 0.72
CA PRO A 871 36.76 0.43 0.67
C PRO A 871 35.63 0.31 1.76
N GLY A 872 34.68 -0.60 1.52
CA GLY A 872 34.16 -1.64 2.46
C GLY A 872 33.53 -1.30 3.83
N HIS A 873 32.35 -1.87 4.10
CA HIS A 873 31.78 -2.09 5.44
C HIS A 873 31.03 -3.44 5.53
N VAL A 874 30.68 -3.87 6.77
CA VAL A 874 30.08 -5.18 7.10
C VAL A 874 28.75 -4.99 7.84
N GLU A 875 27.77 -5.85 7.58
CA GLU A 875 26.44 -5.86 8.22
C GLU A 875 26.32 -6.86 9.39
N PRO A 876 25.35 -6.64 10.31
CA PRO A 876 24.80 -7.69 11.16
C PRO A 876 23.27 -7.83 11.07
N VAL A 877 22.82 -8.97 10.53
CA VAL A 877 21.67 -9.83 10.93
C VAL A 877 20.34 -9.16 11.36
N ALA A 878 19.25 -9.50 10.67
CA ALA A 878 17.86 -9.22 11.06
C ALA A 878 17.12 -10.47 11.59
N THR A 879 15.94 -10.27 12.21
CA THR A 879 15.06 -11.34 12.71
C THR A 879 13.67 -11.31 12.04
N ALA A 880 13.09 -12.48 11.78
CA ALA A 880 11.95 -12.68 10.86
C ALA A 880 10.54 -12.54 11.50
N ALA A 881 9.50 -12.52 10.63
CA ALA A 881 8.08 -12.32 10.97
C ALA A 881 7.15 -13.43 10.36
N PRO A 882 5.87 -13.56 10.80
CA PRO A 882 4.98 -14.71 10.48
C PRO A 882 3.91 -14.47 9.39
N ALA A 883 3.13 -15.51 9.02
CA ALA A 883 2.29 -15.58 7.81
C ALA A 883 0.83 -16.12 8.02
N PRO A 884 -0.11 -16.05 7.03
CA PRO A 884 -1.58 -16.05 7.25
C PRO A 884 -2.40 -17.33 6.87
N SER A 885 -3.73 -17.21 6.61
CA SER A 885 -4.80 -18.14 7.07
C SER A 885 -5.77 -18.78 6.02
N ALA A 886 -6.81 -19.52 6.47
CA ALA A 886 -7.55 -20.54 5.68
C ALA A 886 -9.09 -20.33 5.42
N LYS A 887 -9.72 -21.32 4.73
CA LYS A 887 -11.09 -21.34 4.14
C LYS A 887 -11.99 -22.52 4.65
N PRO A 888 -13.34 -22.42 4.57
CA PRO A 888 -14.32 -23.44 5.02
C PRO A 888 -14.36 -24.78 4.25
N SER A 889 -15.09 -25.75 4.80
CA SER A 889 -15.47 -27.04 4.17
C SER A 889 -17.00 -27.21 4.14
N VAL A 890 -17.51 -27.97 3.16
CA VAL A 890 -18.96 -28.24 2.97
C VAL A 890 -19.14 -29.68 2.45
N GLY A 891 -20.01 -30.49 3.07
CA GLY A 891 -20.41 -31.78 2.48
C GLY A 891 -20.92 -32.87 3.43
N SER A 892 -20.59 -32.86 4.73
CA SER A 892 -21.02 -33.91 5.67
C SER A 892 -22.32 -33.55 6.41
N THR A 893 -23.20 -34.54 6.58
CA THR A 893 -24.40 -34.45 7.43
C THR A 893 -24.07 -34.55 8.92
N GLU A 894 -22.94 -35.18 9.26
CA GLU A 894 -22.43 -35.32 10.62
C GLU A 894 -21.29 -34.30 10.89
N PRO A 895 -21.16 -33.81 12.14
CA PRO A 895 -20.13 -32.84 12.49
C PRO A 895 -18.73 -33.49 12.52
N PRO A 896 -17.66 -32.80 12.07
CA PRO A 896 -16.30 -33.35 12.08
C PRO A 896 -15.78 -33.68 13.50
N PRO A 897 -14.91 -34.69 13.70
CA PRO A 897 -14.43 -35.09 15.02
C PRO A 897 -13.73 -33.98 15.84
N TRP A 898 -13.23 -32.93 15.20
CA TRP A 898 -12.65 -31.79 15.92
C TRP A 898 -13.70 -30.97 16.69
N THR A 899 -15.00 -31.06 16.36
CA THR A 899 -16.07 -30.36 17.09
C THR A 899 -16.28 -30.88 18.51
N GLU A 900 -15.81 -32.09 18.82
CA GLU A 900 -15.90 -32.71 20.15
C GLU A 900 -14.99 -32.04 21.19
N ARG A 901 -13.86 -31.46 20.76
CA ARG A 901 -12.84 -30.89 21.66
C ARG A 901 -12.87 -29.37 21.61
N ASP A 902 -13.47 -28.80 22.64
CA ASP A 902 -13.76 -27.37 22.72
C ASP A 902 -12.53 -26.46 22.70
N LEU A 903 -11.39 -26.91 23.26
CA LEU A 903 -10.08 -26.26 23.17
C LEU A 903 -8.97 -27.33 23.32
N VAL A 904 -7.90 -27.23 22.54
CA VAL A 904 -6.71 -28.10 22.61
C VAL A 904 -5.45 -27.26 22.52
N ILE A 905 -4.63 -27.30 23.57
CA ILE A 905 -3.29 -26.71 23.61
C ILE A 905 -2.30 -27.71 22.98
N GLY A 906 -1.70 -27.35 21.86
CA GLY A 906 -0.59 -28.06 21.24
C GLY A 906 0.78 -27.43 21.57
N ALA A 907 1.83 -27.97 20.94
CA ALA A 907 3.20 -27.48 21.12
C ALA A 907 3.43 -26.12 20.41
N GLU A 908 2.95 -25.98 19.17
CA GLU A 908 3.18 -24.81 18.32
C GLU A 908 1.95 -23.90 18.20
N GLU A 909 0.75 -24.42 18.46
CA GLU A 909 -0.51 -23.68 18.41
C GLU A 909 -1.53 -24.15 19.46
N VAL A 910 -2.43 -23.27 19.84
CA VAL A 910 -3.67 -23.56 20.57
C VAL A 910 -4.81 -23.54 19.55
N THR A 911 -5.57 -24.62 19.47
CA THR A 911 -6.79 -24.68 18.66
C THR A 911 -8.02 -24.60 19.55
N VAL A 912 -9.07 -23.92 19.09
CA VAL A 912 -10.28 -23.68 19.88
C VAL A 912 -11.50 -23.70 18.97
N VAL A 913 -12.58 -24.31 19.45
CA VAL A 913 -13.82 -24.45 18.69
C VAL A 913 -14.81 -23.38 19.14
N GLY A 914 -15.20 -22.53 18.19
CA GLY A 914 -16.38 -21.67 18.30
C GLY A 914 -17.64 -22.44 17.92
N ARG A 915 -18.76 -22.16 18.59
CA ARG A 915 -20.09 -22.67 18.26
C ARG A 915 -21.02 -21.50 17.94
N ALA A 916 -21.98 -21.72 17.03
CA ALA A 916 -22.99 -20.75 16.65
C ALA A 916 -24.37 -21.42 16.48
N ASP A 917 -25.43 -20.66 16.68
CA ASP A 917 -26.80 -21.16 16.63
C ASP A 917 -27.28 -21.44 15.19
N SER A 918 -28.24 -22.35 15.05
CA SER A 918 -28.84 -22.68 13.76
C SER A 918 -29.77 -21.58 13.25
N GLY A 919 -29.84 -21.41 11.93
CA GLY A 919 -30.70 -20.42 11.27
C GLY A 919 -30.12 -19.00 11.16
N LEU A 920 -28.92 -18.75 11.71
CA LEU A 920 -28.18 -17.49 11.48
C LEU A 920 -27.61 -17.42 10.05
N ALA A 921 -27.48 -16.20 9.52
CA ALA A 921 -26.71 -15.94 8.31
C ALA A 921 -25.22 -16.25 8.53
N LEU A 922 -24.51 -16.65 7.46
CA LEU A 922 -23.12 -17.15 7.52
C LEU A 922 -22.19 -16.23 8.32
N ASP A 923 -22.20 -14.94 8.05
CA ASP A 923 -21.29 -13.97 8.69
C ASP A 923 -21.64 -13.72 10.17
N ALA A 924 -22.94 -13.69 10.49
CA ALA A 924 -23.42 -13.62 11.87
C ALA A 924 -23.04 -14.87 12.67
N ALA A 925 -23.14 -16.06 12.07
CA ALA A 925 -22.74 -17.32 12.69
C ALA A 925 -21.22 -17.41 12.87
N LEU A 926 -20.42 -16.95 11.89
CA LEU A 926 -18.96 -16.82 12.01
C LEU A 926 -18.56 -15.86 13.15
N LYS A 927 -19.26 -14.72 13.29
CA LYS A 927 -19.06 -13.72 14.35
C LYS A 927 -19.40 -14.28 15.74
N GLN A 928 -20.52 -14.99 15.86
CA GLN A 928 -20.91 -15.66 17.11
C GLN A 928 -19.89 -16.75 17.49
N ALA A 929 -19.49 -17.60 16.54
CA ALA A 929 -18.49 -18.64 16.78
C ALA A 929 -17.13 -18.05 17.19
N ARG A 930 -16.66 -16.96 16.56
CA ARG A 930 -15.41 -16.28 16.96
C ARG A 930 -15.49 -15.75 18.40
N SER A 931 -16.63 -15.19 18.77
CA SER A 931 -16.89 -14.72 20.14
C SER A 931 -16.86 -15.87 21.14
N ALA A 932 -17.55 -16.98 20.85
CA ALA A 932 -17.53 -18.20 21.66
C ALA A 932 -16.12 -18.81 21.81
N ALA A 933 -15.30 -18.74 20.76
CA ALA A 933 -13.91 -19.19 20.78
C ALA A 933 -13.01 -18.29 21.66
N ILE A 934 -13.18 -16.96 21.60
CA ILE A 934 -12.45 -16.02 22.45
C ILE A 934 -12.77 -16.24 23.93
N LEU A 935 -14.05 -16.43 24.29
CA LEU A 935 -14.46 -16.74 25.67
C LEU A 935 -13.79 -18.01 26.23
N ARG A 936 -13.61 -19.03 25.38
CA ARG A 936 -12.93 -20.29 25.73
C ARG A 936 -11.43 -20.10 25.93
N VAL A 937 -10.77 -19.29 25.10
CA VAL A 937 -9.37 -18.89 25.30
C VAL A 937 -9.21 -18.08 26.58
N VAL A 938 -10.09 -17.12 26.87
CA VAL A 938 -10.08 -16.35 28.13
C VAL A 938 -10.30 -17.28 29.34
N GLN A 939 -11.19 -18.27 29.24
CA GLN A 939 -11.41 -19.24 30.31
C GLN A 939 -10.17 -20.11 30.60
N GLU A 940 -9.44 -20.54 29.56
CA GLU A 940 -8.21 -21.34 29.73
C GLU A 940 -7.02 -20.49 30.18
N LEU A 941 -6.90 -19.23 29.71
CA LEU A 941 -5.94 -18.27 30.25
C LEU A 941 -6.18 -18.07 31.76
N GLY A 942 -7.44 -18.02 32.19
CA GLY A 942 -7.80 -17.97 33.61
C GLY A 942 -7.28 -19.17 34.41
N ARG A 943 -7.17 -20.36 33.80
CA ARG A 943 -6.56 -21.56 34.43
C ARG A 943 -5.04 -21.49 34.43
N GLU A 944 -4.41 -21.08 33.32
CA GLU A 944 -2.95 -20.88 33.21
C GLU A 944 -2.44 -19.76 34.17
N LEU A 945 -3.31 -18.89 34.70
CA LEU A 945 -2.97 -17.91 35.74
C LEU A 945 -2.96 -18.47 37.17
N SER A 946 -3.31 -19.75 37.39
CA SER A 946 -3.37 -20.38 38.73
C SER A 946 -2.12 -20.10 39.58
N GLY A 947 -2.32 -19.66 40.83
CA GLY A 947 -1.23 -19.31 41.75
C GLY A 947 -0.60 -17.93 41.52
N SER A 948 -1.16 -17.09 40.64
CA SER A 948 -0.80 -15.67 40.54
C SER A 948 -1.75 -14.77 41.37
N PRO A 949 -1.31 -13.58 41.81
CA PRO A 949 -2.18 -12.62 42.49
C PRO A 949 -3.40 -12.18 41.68
N VAL A 950 -3.31 -12.21 40.34
CA VAL A 950 -4.44 -11.93 39.44
C VAL A 950 -5.48 -13.04 39.52
N TYR A 951 -5.06 -14.32 39.52
CA TYR A 951 -5.97 -15.44 39.68
C TYR A 951 -6.68 -15.45 41.04
N GLU A 952 -5.93 -15.23 42.13
CA GLU A 952 -6.51 -15.15 43.48
C GLU A 952 -7.58 -14.05 43.58
N PHE A 953 -7.29 -12.87 43.02
CA PHE A 953 -8.22 -11.75 42.97
C PHE A 953 -9.46 -12.05 42.11
N VAL A 954 -9.29 -12.63 40.92
CA VAL A 954 -10.40 -13.01 40.02
C VAL A 954 -11.28 -14.08 40.66
N ALA A 955 -10.70 -15.14 41.24
CA ALA A 955 -11.43 -16.20 41.91
C ALA A 955 -12.26 -15.67 43.10
N ALA A 956 -11.69 -14.73 43.88
CA ALA A 956 -12.38 -14.08 45.00
C ALA A 956 -13.49 -13.09 44.58
N ARG A 957 -13.64 -12.77 43.28
CA ARG A 957 -14.64 -11.83 42.77
C ARG A 957 -15.73 -12.50 41.91
N VAL A 958 -15.39 -13.54 41.15
CA VAL A 958 -16.31 -14.18 40.19
C VAL A 958 -17.34 -15.10 40.86
N HIS A 959 -17.07 -15.57 42.09
CA HIS A 959 -18.02 -16.35 42.88
C HIS A 959 -18.94 -15.46 43.75
N GLY A 960 -19.94 -14.81 43.15
CA GLY A 960 -20.95 -14.09 43.94
C GLY A 960 -22.11 -13.43 43.20
N GLU A 961 -21.91 -12.95 41.97
CA GLU A 961 -22.89 -12.10 41.26
C GLU A 961 -23.37 -12.72 39.93
N ALA A 962 -24.57 -12.32 39.49
CA ALA A 962 -25.19 -12.85 38.27
C ALA A 962 -24.47 -12.31 37.02
N PRO A 963 -24.05 -13.17 36.06
CA PRO A 963 -23.19 -12.76 34.96
C PRO A 963 -23.88 -11.77 34.01
N ARG A 964 -23.23 -10.62 33.79
CA ARG A 964 -23.53 -9.71 32.68
C ARG A 964 -22.75 -10.10 31.41
N SER A 965 -23.01 -9.40 30.31
CA SER A 965 -22.83 -9.92 28.95
C SER A 965 -21.41 -10.36 28.60
N ASP A 966 -21.32 -11.49 27.90
CA ASP A 966 -20.08 -12.05 27.36
C ASP A 966 -19.42 -11.17 26.27
N ALA A 967 -20.16 -10.27 25.64
CA ALA A 967 -19.61 -9.34 24.65
C ALA A 967 -18.47 -8.49 25.24
N ALA A 968 -18.66 -7.89 26.42
CA ALA A 968 -17.63 -7.06 27.08
C ALA A 968 -16.35 -7.86 27.41
N VAL A 969 -16.47 -9.15 27.73
CA VAL A 969 -15.32 -10.06 27.96
C VAL A 969 -14.53 -10.30 26.67
N VAL A 970 -15.22 -10.42 25.53
CA VAL A 970 -14.60 -10.52 24.20
C VAL A 970 -13.96 -9.21 23.80
N ASP A 971 -14.69 -8.09 23.93
CA ASP A 971 -14.24 -6.76 23.53
C ASP A 971 -12.99 -6.33 24.31
N ARG A 972 -12.94 -6.54 25.64
CA ARG A 972 -11.73 -6.26 26.43
C ARG A 972 -10.54 -7.15 26.04
N PHE A 973 -10.75 -8.46 25.81
CA PHE A 973 -9.67 -9.32 25.34
C PHE A 973 -9.11 -8.87 23.98
N VAL A 974 -10.00 -8.45 23.05
CA VAL A 974 -9.60 -7.93 21.74
C VAL A 974 -8.87 -6.59 21.87
N ALA A 975 -9.33 -5.68 22.74
CA ALA A 975 -8.66 -4.40 22.98
C ALA A 975 -7.25 -4.59 23.60
N GLN A 976 -7.09 -5.56 24.51
CA GLN A 976 -5.83 -5.79 25.23
C GLN A 976 -4.82 -6.67 24.49
N CYS A 977 -5.27 -7.60 23.63
CA CYS A 977 -4.39 -8.57 22.96
C CYS A 977 -4.45 -8.55 21.43
N GLY A 978 -5.36 -7.78 20.83
CA GLY A 978 -5.92 -7.97 19.48
C GLY A 978 -4.94 -8.41 18.39
N THR A 979 -3.98 -7.56 18.03
CA THR A 979 -3.09 -7.79 16.87
C THR A 979 -2.09 -8.92 17.05
N PHE A 980 -1.75 -9.31 18.29
CA PHE A 980 -0.81 -10.42 18.53
C PHE A 980 -1.52 -11.73 18.93
N ALA A 981 -2.74 -11.67 19.48
CA ALA A 981 -3.51 -12.85 19.88
C ALA A 981 -4.78 -13.09 19.05
N SER A 982 -4.80 -12.60 17.80
CA SER A 982 -5.92 -12.74 16.89
C SER A 982 -6.23 -14.20 16.60
N LEU A 983 -7.47 -14.64 16.84
CA LEU A 983 -7.91 -15.98 16.46
C LEU A 983 -8.00 -16.12 14.94
N GLU A 984 -7.17 -17.00 14.40
CA GLU A 984 -7.09 -17.39 12.99
C GLU A 984 -8.17 -18.43 12.67
N ARG A 985 -8.95 -18.29 11.58
CA ARG A 985 -9.93 -19.31 11.18
C ARG A 985 -9.25 -20.42 10.37
N VAL A 986 -9.32 -21.65 10.87
CA VAL A 986 -8.78 -22.86 10.22
C VAL A 986 -9.82 -23.55 9.36
N GLU A 987 -10.97 -23.84 9.95
CA GLU A 987 -11.99 -24.72 9.39
C GLU A 987 -13.39 -24.31 9.87
N THR A 988 -14.44 -24.75 9.19
CA THR A 988 -15.82 -24.34 9.47
C THR A 988 -16.78 -25.39 8.91
N TRP A 989 -17.77 -25.78 9.71
CA TRP A 989 -18.83 -26.71 9.34
C TRP A 989 -20.19 -26.16 9.80
N PHE A 990 -21.21 -26.31 8.94
CA PHE A 990 -22.59 -25.96 9.24
C PHE A 990 -23.50 -27.13 8.85
N GLY A 991 -24.18 -27.74 9.82
CA GLY A 991 -25.09 -28.85 9.58
C GLY A 991 -26.44 -28.39 9.00
N PRO A 992 -27.15 -29.22 8.19
CA PRO A 992 -28.39 -28.82 7.52
C PRO A 992 -29.55 -28.37 8.43
N ALA A 993 -29.51 -28.74 9.72
CA ALA A 993 -30.49 -28.34 10.73
C ALA A 993 -29.87 -28.14 12.13
N GLY A 994 -28.54 -28.04 12.22
CA GLY A 994 -27.78 -28.05 13.47
C GLY A 994 -26.97 -26.77 13.71
N PRO A 995 -26.41 -26.59 14.92
CA PRO A 995 -25.52 -25.46 15.20
C PRO A 995 -24.26 -25.50 14.33
N GLY A 996 -23.74 -24.31 14.01
CA GLY A 996 -22.48 -24.13 13.31
C GLY A 996 -21.27 -24.32 14.22
N PHE A 997 -20.18 -24.83 13.67
CA PHE A 997 -18.91 -24.99 14.36
C PHE A 997 -17.78 -24.38 13.53
N VAL A 998 -16.90 -23.63 14.19
CA VAL A 998 -15.74 -22.99 13.55
C VAL A 998 -14.49 -23.33 14.35
N LYS A 999 -13.50 -23.93 13.69
CA LYS A 999 -12.19 -24.21 14.29
C LYS A 999 -11.31 -22.98 14.10
N PHE A 1000 -10.84 -22.43 15.21
CA PHE A 1000 -9.83 -21.39 15.23
C PHE A 1000 -8.48 -21.91 15.74
N ARG A 1001 -7.43 -21.16 15.44
CA ARG A 1001 -6.02 -21.39 15.75
C ARG A 1001 -5.42 -20.09 16.30
N LEU A 1002 -4.48 -20.24 17.21
CA LEU A 1002 -3.74 -19.17 17.86
C LEU A 1002 -2.33 -19.69 18.11
N GLU A 1003 -1.29 -18.98 17.67
CA GLU A 1003 0.08 -19.48 17.82
C GLU A 1003 0.46 -19.62 19.30
N ARG A 1004 1.18 -20.67 19.70
CA ARG A 1004 1.47 -20.94 21.12
C ARG A 1004 2.32 -19.81 21.73
N ALA A 1005 3.17 -19.17 20.93
CA ALA A 1005 3.89 -17.95 21.32
C ALA A 1005 2.95 -16.77 21.61
N ALA A 1006 1.93 -16.55 20.77
CA ALA A 1006 0.90 -15.53 20.99
C ALA A 1006 0.07 -15.82 22.26
N TYR A 1007 -0.35 -17.07 22.46
CA TYR A 1007 -1.05 -17.49 23.67
C TYR A 1007 -0.19 -17.30 24.93
N GLN A 1008 1.09 -17.70 24.90
CA GLN A 1008 2.01 -17.50 26.03
C GLN A 1008 2.30 -16.02 26.29
N LYS A 1009 2.36 -15.17 25.25
CA LYS A 1009 2.43 -13.71 25.39
C LYS A 1009 1.18 -13.15 26.08
N ALA A 1010 -0.01 -13.70 25.82
CA ALA A 1010 -1.23 -13.34 26.55
C ALA A 1010 -1.20 -13.82 28.02
N VAL A 1011 -0.73 -15.04 28.30
CA VAL A 1011 -0.50 -15.52 29.69
C VAL A 1011 0.44 -14.58 30.43
N ALA A 1012 1.56 -14.18 29.80
CA ALA A 1012 2.51 -13.24 30.40
C ALA A 1012 1.89 -11.86 30.65
N LEU A 1013 1.14 -11.30 29.68
CA LEU A 1013 0.46 -10.01 29.80
C LEU A 1013 -0.52 -9.94 30.97
N TYR A 1014 -1.28 -11.02 31.23
CA TYR A 1014 -2.21 -11.09 32.36
C TYR A 1014 -1.57 -11.58 33.67
N ARG A 1015 -0.36 -12.12 33.63
CA ARG A 1015 0.45 -12.43 34.81
C ARG A 1015 1.33 -11.24 35.24
N GLU A 1016 1.46 -10.21 34.39
CA GLU A 1016 2.14 -8.95 34.72
C GLU A 1016 1.52 -8.32 35.98
N THR A 1017 2.35 -8.13 37.00
CA THR A 1017 1.98 -7.41 38.22
C THR A 1017 3.12 -6.49 38.64
N ALA A 1018 2.77 -5.37 39.28
CA ALA A 1018 3.74 -4.42 39.80
C ALA A 1018 3.37 -3.99 41.22
N GLN A 1019 4.37 -3.73 42.05
CA GLN A 1019 4.19 -3.33 43.45
C GLN A 1019 4.73 -1.91 43.66
N VAL A 1020 3.85 -0.97 44.08
CA VAL A 1020 4.20 0.45 44.22
C VAL A 1020 3.37 1.13 45.32
N GLN A 1021 4.04 1.93 46.17
CA GLN A 1021 3.47 2.62 47.36
C GLN A 1021 2.60 1.75 48.30
N GLY A 1022 2.77 0.43 48.27
CA GLY A 1022 2.00 -0.53 49.07
C GLY A 1022 0.79 -1.15 48.36
N MET A 1023 0.52 -0.81 47.10
CA MET A 1023 -0.40 -1.57 46.24
C MET A 1023 0.36 -2.71 45.54
N VAL A 1024 -0.32 -3.81 45.27
CA VAL A 1024 -0.01 -4.72 44.17
C VAL A 1024 -1.08 -4.51 43.10
N VAL A 1025 -0.67 -4.18 41.88
CA VAL A 1025 -1.56 -4.00 40.72
C VAL A 1025 -1.29 -5.05 39.65
N GLY A 1026 -2.29 -5.33 38.82
CA GLY A 1026 -2.19 -6.12 37.58
C GLY A 1026 -3.11 -5.57 36.50
N ARG A 1027 -3.06 -6.12 35.29
CA ARG A 1027 -4.01 -5.76 34.22
C ARG A 1027 -5.43 -6.21 34.58
N VAL A 1028 -6.45 -5.45 34.19
CA VAL A 1028 -7.86 -5.87 34.28
C VAL A 1028 -8.04 -7.12 33.41
N PHE A 1029 -8.19 -8.29 34.05
CA PHE A 1029 -8.41 -9.57 33.37
C PHE A 1029 -9.84 -9.63 32.79
N PRO A 1030 -10.08 -10.08 31.55
CA PRO A 1030 -11.35 -9.83 30.85
C PRO A 1030 -12.61 -10.38 31.52
N THR A 1031 -12.53 -11.44 32.34
CA THR A 1031 -13.71 -11.95 33.05
C THR A 1031 -14.21 -11.02 34.17
N LEU A 1032 -13.42 -10.03 34.59
CA LEU A 1032 -13.82 -9.02 35.57
C LEU A 1032 -14.88 -8.05 35.02
N GLU A 1033 -15.00 -7.91 33.70
CA GLU A 1033 -16.08 -7.16 33.03
C GLU A 1033 -17.48 -7.67 33.39
N ARG A 1034 -17.61 -8.93 33.84
CA ARG A 1034 -18.87 -9.48 34.35
C ARG A 1034 -19.27 -8.94 35.73
N ALA A 1035 -18.33 -8.33 36.47
CA ALA A 1035 -18.52 -7.82 37.83
C ALA A 1035 -18.36 -6.29 37.94
N PHE A 1036 -17.48 -5.67 37.14
CA PHE A 1036 -17.37 -4.22 37.03
C PHE A 1036 -16.88 -3.80 35.65
N HIS A 1037 -17.70 -3.04 34.92
CA HIS A 1037 -17.27 -2.31 33.73
C HIS A 1037 -16.33 -1.18 34.15
N SER A 1038 -15.25 -1.00 33.40
CA SER A 1038 -14.37 0.16 33.52
C SER A 1038 -13.69 0.45 32.19
N GLU A 1039 -13.34 1.72 31.95
CA GLU A 1039 -12.47 2.12 30.83
C GLU A 1039 -10.98 1.87 31.14
N GLY A 1040 -10.61 1.71 32.42
CA GLY A 1040 -9.22 1.56 32.85
C GLY A 1040 -8.59 0.21 32.50
N GLU A 1041 -7.26 0.18 32.47
CA GLU A 1041 -6.47 -1.02 32.11
C GLU A 1041 -5.87 -1.76 33.31
N ILE A 1042 -5.82 -1.14 34.49
CA ILE A 1042 -5.05 -1.61 35.64
C ILE A 1042 -5.94 -1.70 36.88
N VAL A 1043 -5.93 -2.82 37.60
CA VAL A 1043 -6.69 -3.02 38.84
C VAL A 1043 -5.78 -3.26 40.03
N VAL A 1044 -6.14 -2.71 41.19
CA VAL A 1044 -5.50 -2.98 42.48
C VAL A 1044 -5.92 -4.36 42.96
N LEU A 1045 -4.99 -5.31 42.97
CA LEU A 1045 -5.21 -6.69 43.39
C LEU A 1045 -5.17 -6.83 44.92
N SER A 1046 -4.23 -6.14 45.57
CA SER A 1046 -4.11 -6.10 47.02
C SER A 1046 -3.47 -4.80 47.52
N VAL A 1047 -3.69 -4.49 48.80
CA VAL A 1047 -3.14 -3.32 49.50
C VAL A 1047 -2.45 -3.80 50.78
N GLN A 1048 -1.20 -3.39 50.97
CA GLN A 1048 -0.39 -3.74 52.13
C GLN A 1048 -0.80 -2.91 53.36
N LYS A 1049 -1.12 -3.61 54.44
CA LYS A 1049 -1.45 -3.01 55.74
C LYS A 1049 -0.28 -2.18 56.29
N GLY A 1050 -0.56 -0.99 56.82
CA GLY A 1050 0.42 -0.04 57.32
C GLY A 1050 1.23 0.68 56.24
N ARG A 1051 0.80 0.68 54.97
CA ARG A 1051 1.45 1.42 53.86
C ARG A 1051 0.60 2.60 53.38
N LEU A 1052 1.24 3.47 52.59
CA LEU A 1052 0.66 4.72 52.08
C LEU A 1052 -0.67 4.51 51.35
N ALA A 1053 -0.81 3.44 50.57
CA ALA A 1053 -2.05 3.11 49.86
C ALA A 1053 -3.26 2.84 50.78
N GLU A 1054 -3.06 2.18 51.93
CA GLU A 1054 -4.12 1.96 52.93
C GLU A 1054 -4.52 3.31 53.57
N GLY A 1055 -3.52 4.12 53.95
CA GLY A 1055 -3.74 5.47 54.51
C GLY A 1055 -4.38 6.46 53.53
N ALA A 1056 -4.19 6.28 52.22
CA ALA A 1056 -4.83 7.05 51.17
C ALA A 1056 -6.27 6.59 50.87
N GLY A 1057 -6.71 5.43 51.38
CA GLY A 1057 -8.05 4.88 51.14
C GLY A 1057 -8.21 4.15 49.79
N VAL A 1058 -7.12 3.62 49.24
CA VAL A 1058 -7.14 2.65 48.13
C VAL A 1058 -7.68 1.31 48.65
N ARG A 1059 -8.41 0.59 47.81
CA ARG A 1059 -9.01 -0.72 48.10
C ARG A 1059 -8.72 -1.72 46.99
N PRO A 1060 -8.60 -3.03 47.29
CA PRO A 1060 -8.62 -4.06 46.27
C PRO A 1060 -9.89 -3.96 45.41
N GLY A 1061 -9.72 -3.92 44.09
CA GLY A 1061 -10.79 -3.67 43.12
C GLY A 1061 -11.04 -2.21 42.76
N ASP A 1062 -10.25 -1.25 43.26
CA ASP A 1062 -10.11 0.05 42.58
C ASP A 1062 -9.40 -0.17 41.23
N VAL A 1063 -9.97 0.33 40.13
CA VAL A 1063 -9.34 0.36 38.80
C VAL A 1063 -8.64 1.70 38.62
N VAL A 1064 -7.36 1.72 38.23
CA VAL A 1064 -6.60 2.96 38.00
C VAL A 1064 -6.88 3.49 36.59
N LEU A 1065 -7.24 4.77 36.51
CA LEU A 1065 -7.40 5.52 35.26
C LEU A 1065 -6.15 6.37 34.96
N ALA A 1066 -5.68 7.14 35.96
CA ALA A 1066 -4.58 8.08 35.77
C ALA A 1066 -3.77 8.38 37.06
N VAL A 1067 -2.58 8.94 36.89
CA VAL A 1067 -1.69 9.43 37.96
C VAL A 1067 -1.19 10.82 37.58
N GLU A 1068 -1.48 11.85 38.40
CA GLU A 1068 -1.30 13.26 38.00
C GLU A 1068 -1.94 13.54 36.62
N SER A 1069 -3.16 13.04 36.42
CA SER A 1069 -3.91 13.05 35.14
C SER A 1069 -3.21 12.40 33.92
N ARG A 1070 -2.05 11.76 34.10
CA ARG A 1070 -1.40 10.93 33.07
C ARG A 1070 -2.03 9.52 33.05
N HIS A 1071 -2.60 9.11 31.94
CA HIS A 1071 -3.17 7.77 31.75
C HIS A 1071 -2.08 6.67 31.82
N VAL A 1072 -2.44 5.48 32.33
CA VAL A 1072 -1.50 4.38 32.59
C VAL A 1072 -1.97 3.05 31.97
N ALA A 1073 -1.20 2.50 31.03
CA ALA A 1073 -1.61 1.38 30.17
C ALA A 1073 -1.01 -0.01 30.55
N SER A 1074 -0.11 -0.08 31.52
CA SER A 1074 0.40 -1.35 32.09
C SER A 1074 0.80 -1.20 33.56
N PRO A 1075 0.78 -2.30 34.36
CA PRO A 1075 1.34 -2.34 35.71
C PRO A 1075 2.72 -1.71 35.84
N GLU A 1076 3.67 -2.01 34.94
CA GLU A 1076 5.00 -1.38 34.94
C GLU A 1076 4.91 0.14 34.72
N ALA A 1077 4.14 0.58 33.71
CA ALA A 1077 3.98 2.00 33.40
C ALA A 1077 3.37 2.78 34.60
N PHE A 1078 2.39 2.20 35.30
CA PHE A 1078 1.85 2.76 36.54
C PHE A 1078 2.89 2.83 37.65
N ALA A 1079 3.65 1.76 37.89
CA ALA A 1079 4.67 1.73 38.94
C ALA A 1079 5.77 2.76 38.70
N LYS A 1080 6.21 2.94 37.46
CA LYS A 1080 7.13 4.01 37.06
C LYS A 1080 6.50 5.39 37.27
N THR A 1081 5.32 5.63 36.72
CA THR A 1081 4.60 6.93 36.77
C THR A 1081 4.34 7.38 38.22
N MET A 1082 3.93 6.46 39.10
CA MET A 1082 3.76 6.69 40.54
C MET A 1082 5.07 6.97 41.27
N SER A 1083 6.15 6.25 40.92
CA SER A 1083 7.45 6.44 41.57
C SER A 1083 8.08 7.77 41.17
N GLU A 1084 7.95 8.18 39.91
CA GLU A 1084 8.34 9.52 39.42
C GLU A 1084 7.53 10.60 40.12
N ALA A 1085 6.18 10.51 40.10
CA ALA A 1085 5.30 11.48 40.72
C ALA A 1085 5.61 11.65 42.22
N TYR A 1086 5.70 10.55 42.98
CA TYR A 1086 6.02 10.58 44.41
C TYR A 1086 7.43 11.09 44.70
N THR A 1087 8.38 10.90 43.78
CA THR A 1087 9.73 11.49 43.90
C THR A 1087 9.66 13.01 43.74
N GLN A 1088 8.90 13.50 42.74
CA GLN A 1088 8.73 14.92 42.42
C GLN A 1088 7.83 15.67 43.41
N THR A 1089 6.88 15.00 44.08
CA THR A 1089 6.04 15.60 45.13
C THR A 1089 6.95 16.20 46.23
N PRO A 1090 6.74 17.45 46.68
CA PRO A 1090 7.50 18.01 47.80
C PRO A 1090 7.10 17.35 49.13
N PRO A 1091 7.92 17.40 50.19
CA PRO A 1091 7.51 16.88 51.50
C PRO A 1091 6.27 17.61 52.03
N ARG A 1092 5.33 16.88 52.64
CA ARG A 1092 3.95 17.31 52.96
C ARG A 1092 3.05 17.61 51.75
N GLY A 1093 3.55 17.55 50.52
CA GLY A 1093 2.74 17.57 49.30
C GLY A 1093 1.92 16.29 49.15
N ALA A 1094 0.94 16.34 48.26
CA ALA A 1094 0.16 15.18 47.84
C ALA A 1094 0.28 14.98 46.33
N LEU A 1095 0.21 13.72 45.89
CA LEU A 1095 -0.08 13.38 44.49
C LEU A 1095 -1.49 12.79 44.37
N ALA A 1096 -2.08 12.94 43.18
CA ALA A 1096 -3.38 12.43 42.79
C ALA A 1096 -3.28 11.14 41.95
N VAL A 1097 -4.12 10.16 42.28
CA VAL A 1097 -4.38 8.98 41.46
C VAL A 1097 -5.89 8.90 41.22
N ASP A 1098 -6.31 8.97 39.97
CA ASP A 1098 -7.71 8.84 39.60
C ASP A 1098 -8.04 7.37 39.45
N VAL A 1099 -8.99 6.90 40.27
CA VAL A 1099 -9.45 5.51 40.29
C VAL A 1099 -10.97 5.42 40.12
N GLU A 1100 -11.42 4.29 39.59
CA GLU A 1100 -12.82 3.95 39.42
C GLU A 1100 -13.17 2.76 40.32
N ALA A 1101 -14.22 2.90 41.12
CA ALA A 1101 -14.65 1.91 42.09
C ALA A 1101 -16.16 1.65 41.91
N ALA A 1102 -16.52 0.44 41.48
CA ALA A 1102 -17.90 0.06 41.16
C ALA A 1102 -18.62 1.06 40.21
N GLY A 1103 -17.90 1.56 39.19
CA GLY A 1103 -18.40 2.54 38.22
C GLY A 1103 -18.39 4.01 38.69
N ALA A 1104 -17.98 4.29 39.92
CA ALA A 1104 -17.82 5.66 40.42
C ALA A 1104 -16.34 6.11 40.37
N ARG A 1105 -16.05 7.22 39.68
CA ARG A 1105 -14.72 7.84 39.62
C ARG A 1105 -14.43 8.64 40.89
N ARG A 1106 -13.22 8.49 41.43
CA ARG A 1106 -12.72 9.21 42.62
C ARG A 1106 -11.21 9.45 42.53
N THR A 1107 -10.76 10.65 42.87
CA THR A 1107 -9.33 10.95 43.02
C THR A 1107 -8.86 10.59 44.42
N VAL A 1108 -7.92 9.65 44.52
CA VAL A 1108 -7.21 9.29 45.76
C VAL A 1108 -5.94 10.13 45.89
N ARG A 1109 -5.63 10.62 47.10
CA ARG A 1109 -4.44 11.45 47.37
C ARG A 1109 -3.43 10.75 48.27
N PHE A 1110 -2.22 10.55 47.76
CA PHE A 1110 -1.08 10.01 48.52
C PHE A 1110 -0.23 11.17 49.04
N TYR A 1111 -0.20 11.35 50.36
CA TYR A 1111 0.58 12.40 51.01
C TYR A 1111 2.02 11.93 51.25
N LYS A 1112 3.00 12.73 50.83
CA LYS A 1112 4.42 12.47 51.10
C LYS A 1112 4.75 12.90 52.52
N ALA A 1113 5.34 11.99 53.30
CA ALA A 1113 5.73 12.26 54.67
C ALA A 1113 6.61 13.52 54.79
N PRO A 1114 6.55 14.26 55.91
CA PRO A 1114 7.58 15.27 56.21
C PRO A 1114 8.96 14.59 56.27
N PRO A 1115 10.06 15.31 56.01
CA PRO A 1115 11.38 14.74 56.21
C PRO A 1115 11.56 14.39 57.68
N THR A 1116 12.05 13.18 57.96
CA THR A 1116 12.49 12.80 59.30
C THR A 1116 13.63 13.74 59.72
N PRO A 1117 13.60 14.34 60.93
CA PRO A 1117 14.65 15.22 61.41
C PRO A 1117 15.96 14.48 61.70
#